data_AF-A0A429CSB9-F1
#
_entry.id   AF-A0A429CSB9-F1
#
_cell.length_a   1.000
_cell.length_b   1.000
_cell.length_c   1.000
_cell.angle_alpha   90.00
_cell.angle_beta   90.00
_cell.angle_gamma   90.00
#
_symmetry.space_group_name_H-M   'P 1'
#
loop_
_entity.id
_entity.type
_entity.pdbx_description
1 polymer ?
#
loop_
_entity_poly.entity_id
_entity_poly.type
_entity_poly.pdbx_seq_one_letter_code
_entity_poly.pdbx_strand_id
1 'polypeptide(L)'
;MPDTNGRPGSAAQAAAGKGGAVTEARTDERRFRVYTFAVLTMGIAAAAAVSLWLDFEASDDLLWIGPILALAFLLAEQLGINVDVRSGISWTISFTEIPLVIGFFVAPFEVVLAAHLAAGIGTLLARKVAGRVLYNAGAFLLEITGAFAVAGLVKQASGAHDMTWIAALAGTLTAPLVSTLLALAAVRVLRRRMRVSTAIRLTGRILVVGFVNASVGLSGYLVISGTPKAWPLVLAVFLGLTALYWAYSDLLREQRDMEALSDVSLMVARSGQQAAARPAGRADELVGGVDVREWATIAERIKDQLAAGRVVLRLRLEPKDTMRMVVAGDELPPVDPAADDPLLRLPGAHVRHFRITEANPDVRSALLDRGAQEALVVPLRSANQLLGVVEAHDRLSRWRGFGKYDVQLLGTMASHLATSLDNRRLLATLRHDAYHDPLTGLLNRPGFRQVAKEPLREQVDAVVLRVDLDVFSTVSDALGYVWADRMVIAAGRRIRDALGPDVPLARLEGASFAALLVGCAPERAQAAAELLRAELVAPYPVDRLSVEANAMIGYATSSAEDDDQVDVDGLLQRADVAVRATKDGEEVRGYMASMGQIFMRRFQMVTQFRQSLEEGQLSVHYQPKITLPNRQIQGVEALVRWVHPEFGRLGPDEFVPAIEAAGLIGVLTSFVLEESLKRVRKWLDEGLRISAAVNLSVRNLADEDFPTKVARELDRFGIPPELLTFELTESGVMSDPQKALPILRELHSLGIVLAVDDFGTGYSSLAYLRQLPVDQVKIDKSFVLGMGTDLGDLAVVRSIVELGHSLGLTVVAEGVEEDVARDQLEAMGCDVAQGYLISRPLPEDRLEAWLQARTARSPGRHSETVLTLLT
;
A
#
# COMPACT_ATOMS: atom_id res chain seq x y z
N MET A 1 42.31 16.39 3.69
CA MET A 1 42.71 16.55 2.28
C MET A 1 41.82 15.64 1.45
N PRO A 2 41.00 16.17 0.53
CA PRO A 2 40.21 15.35 -0.38
C PRO A 2 40.92 15.20 -1.74
N ASP A 3 40.85 13.99 -2.29
CA ASP A 3 41.32 13.66 -3.64
C ASP A 3 40.33 14.17 -4.69
N THR A 4 40.85 14.98 -5.61
CA THR A 4 40.18 15.53 -6.78
C THR A 4 40.43 14.64 -7.99
N ASN A 5 39.37 14.07 -8.59
CA ASN A 5 39.37 13.68 -10.00
C ASN A 5 37.96 13.52 -10.57
N GLY A 6 37.28 14.65 -10.78
CA GLY A 6 36.07 14.74 -11.60
C GLY A 6 36.42 15.12 -13.04
N ARG A 7 36.12 14.23 -14.01
CA ARG A 7 36.27 14.50 -15.45
C ARG A 7 35.34 15.65 -15.90
N PRO A 8 35.81 16.65 -16.66
CA PRO A 8 34.98 17.68 -17.26
C PRO A 8 34.54 17.23 -18.66
N GLY A 9 33.35 16.63 -18.77
CA GLY A 9 32.85 16.09 -20.06
C GLY A 9 31.44 16.51 -20.48
N SER A 10 30.62 17.09 -19.59
CA SER A 10 29.17 17.23 -19.85
C SER A 10 28.72 18.67 -20.22
N ALA A 11 29.42 19.71 -19.77
CA ALA A 11 29.00 21.10 -20.01
C ALA A 11 29.26 21.60 -21.45
N ALA A 12 30.29 21.11 -22.13
CA ALA A 12 30.63 21.54 -23.49
C ALA A 12 29.71 20.94 -24.57
N GLN A 13 29.10 19.76 -24.33
CA GLN A 13 28.18 19.13 -25.28
C GLN A 13 26.76 19.75 -25.21
N ALA A 14 26.33 20.24 -24.04
CA ALA A 14 25.04 20.92 -23.90
C ALA A 14 25.01 22.32 -24.55
N ALA A 15 26.13 23.05 -24.52
CA ALA A 15 26.26 24.34 -25.20
C ALA A 15 26.31 24.21 -26.74
N ALA A 16 26.91 23.11 -27.25
CA ALA A 16 26.95 22.81 -28.68
C ALA A 16 25.57 22.43 -29.25
N GLY A 17 24.72 21.75 -28.48
CA GLY A 17 23.35 21.37 -28.88
C GLY A 17 22.38 22.56 -29.03
N LYS A 18 22.45 23.54 -28.11
CA LYS A 18 21.61 24.76 -28.16
C LYS A 18 21.98 25.68 -29.33
N GLY A 19 23.27 25.78 -29.67
CA GLY A 19 23.71 26.45 -30.89
C GLY A 19 23.21 25.73 -32.14
N GLY A 20 23.17 24.40 -32.14
CA GLY A 20 22.70 23.57 -33.25
C GLY A 20 21.25 23.81 -33.65
N ALA A 21 20.29 23.79 -32.72
CA ALA A 21 18.85 23.89 -33.04
C ALA A 21 18.41 25.28 -33.54
N VAL A 22 18.94 26.36 -32.93
CA VAL A 22 18.69 27.75 -33.41
C VAL A 22 19.34 27.99 -34.76
N THR A 23 20.51 27.37 -35.00
CA THR A 23 21.18 27.40 -36.30
C THR A 23 20.39 26.58 -37.32
N GLU A 24 19.84 25.41 -36.96
CA GLU A 24 19.02 24.59 -37.84
C GLU A 24 17.75 25.31 -38.27
N ALA A 25 16.99 25.92 -37.36
CA ALA A 25 15.78 26.69 -37.70
C ALA A 25 16.11 27.89 -38.63
N ARG A 26 17.18 28.64 -38.34
CA ARG A 26 17.66 29.72 -39.22
C ARG A 26 18.14 29.18 -40.58
N THR A 27 18.74 27.99 -40.62
CA THR A 27 19.17 27.37 -41.89
C THR A 27 18.00 26.87 -42.71
N ASP A 28 16.95 26.32 -42.09
CA ASP A 28 15.75 25.85 -42.79
C ASP A 28 14.95 27.03 -43.36
N GLU A 29 14.87 28.14 -42.61
CA GLU A 29 14.26 29.37 -43.11
C GLU A 29 15.06 29.95 -44.29
N ARG A 30 16.40 29.98 -44.20
CA ARG A 30 17.28 30.42 -45.30
C ARG A 30 17.13 29.54 -46.54
N ARG A 31 17.09 28.22 -46.39
CA ARG A 31 16.87 27.27 -47.50
C ARG A 31 15.51 27.45 -48.13
N PHE A 32 14.47 27.64 -47.33
CA PHE A 32 13.12 27.86 -47.85
C PHE A 32 13.02 29.19 -48.62
N ARG A 33 13.71 30.25 -48.18
CA ARG A 33 13.81 31.51 -48.94
C ARG A 33 14.53 31.33 -50.28
N VAL A 34 15.64 30.59 -50.32
CA VAL A 34 16.37 30.28 -51.58
C VAL A 34 15.47 29.49 -52.53
N TYR A 35 14.78 28.47 -52.01
CA TYR A 35 13.81 27.70 -52.79
C TYR A 35 12.66 28.56 -53.31
N THR A 36 12.12 29.44 -52.46
CA THR A 36 11.08 30.41 -52.83
C THR A 36 11.53 31.30 -54.00
N PHE A 37 12.74 31.85 -53.92
CA PHE A 37 13.28 32.69 -54.99
C PHE A 37 13.47 31.90 -56.29
N ALA A 38 13.99 30.67 -56.21
CA ALA A 38 14.16 29.79 -57.37
C ALA A 38 12.83 29.49 -58.08
N VAL A 39 11.79 29.14 -57.30
CA VAL A 39 10.44 28.87 -57.84
C VAL A 39 9.87 30.12 -58.52
N LEU A 40 9.99 31.30 -57.90
CA LEU A 40 9.53 32.55 -58.47
C LEU A 40 10.28 32.91 -59.77
N THR A 41 11.61 32.81 -59.77
CA THR A 41 12.42 33.10 -60.98
C THR A 41 12.11 32.13 -62.12
N MET A 42 11.92 30.84 -61.80
CA MET A 42 11.55 29.83 -62.77
C MET A 42 10.15 30.10 -63.35
N GLY A 43 9.19 30.48 -62.49
CA GLY A 43 7.85 30.85 -62.90
C GLY A 43 7.82 32.05 -63.85
N ILE A 44 8.55 33.12 -63.52
CA ILE A 44 8.64 34.33 -64.37
C ILE A 44 9.30 34.00 -65.73
N ALA A 45 10.42 33.27 -65.72
CA ALA A 45 11.12 32.91 -66.94
C ALA A 45 10.28 31.99 -67.84
N ALA A 46 9.60 31.01 -67.26
CA ALA A 46 8.72 30.12 -68.00
C ALA A 46 7.50 30.86 -68.57
N ALA A 47 6.88 31.76 -67.79
CA ALA A 47 5.75 32.56 -68.26
C ALA A 47 6.14 33.46 -69.43
N ALA A 48 7.33 34.10 -69.37
CA ALA A 48 7.86 34.89 -70.47
C ALA A 48 8.11 34.04 -71.72
N ALA A 49 8.67 32.84 -71.57
CA ALA A 49 8.90 31.93 -72.70
C ALA A 49 7.60 31.47 -73.37
N VAL A 50 6.56 31.17 -72.58
CA VAL A 50 5.25 30.76 -73.12
C VAL A 50 4.51 31.94 -73.77
N SER A 51 4.59 33.14 -73.20
CA SER A 51 4.01 34.36 -73.80
C SER A 51 4.70 34.74 -75.12
N LEU A 52 6.00 34.45 -75.28
CA LEU A 52 6.71 34.62 -76.56
C LEU A 52 6.39 33.51 -77.58
N TRP A 53 5.88 32.36 -77.12
CA TRP A 53 5.59 31.21 -77.97
C TRP A 53 4.14 31.16 -78.43
N LEU A 54 3.20 31.60 -77.61
CA LEU A 54 1.78 31.67 -77.93
C LEU A 54 1.43 33.05 -78.48
N ASP A 55 0.59 33.10 -79.52
CA ASP A 55 0.13 34.36 -80.07
C ASP A 55 -0.84 35.07 -79.11
N PHE A 56 -0.62 36.36 -78.90
CA PHE A 56 -1.54 37.23 -78.16
C PHE A 56 -2.50 37.92 -79.13
N GLU A 57 -3.76 37.51 -79.11
CA GLU A 57 -4.84 38.16 -79.88
C GLU A 57 -5.63 39.09 -78.95
N ALA A 58 -5.52 40.40 -79.18
CA ALA A 58 -6.29 41.40 -78.43
C ALA A 58 -7.73 41.49 -78.94
N SER A 59 -8.71 41.36 -78.05
CA SER A 59 -10.12 41.64 -78.34
C SER A 59 -10.74 42.55 -77.28
N ASP A 60 -11.75 43.33 -77.66
CA ASP A 60 -12.48 44.23 -76.74
C ASP A 60 -13.20 43.46 -75.63
N ASP A 61 -13.54 42.18 -75.88
CA ASP A 61 -14.19 41.30 -74.92
C ASP A 61 -13.26 40.93 -73.73
N LEU A 62 -11.93 41.01 -73.91
CA LEU A 62 -10.96 40.70 -72.85
C LEU A 62 -11.11 41.60 -71.62
N LEU A 63 -11.63 42.82 -71.77
CA LEU A 63 -11.86 43.77 -70.68
C LEU A 63 -12.87 43.24 -69.63
N TRP A 64 -13.83 42.41 -70.06
CA TRP A 64 -14.82 41.81 -69.16
C TRP A 64 -14.51 40.34 -68.86
N ILE A 65 -13.92 39.60 -69.80
CA ILE A 65 -13.54 38.19 -69.60
C ILE A 65 -12.49 38.05 -68.47
N GLY A 66 -11.48 38.93 -68.43
CA GLY A 66 -10.44 38.89 -67.39
C GLY A 66 -10.98 38.99 -65.95
N PRO A 67 -11.76 40.04 -65.61
CA PRO A 67 -12.39 40.16 -64.29
C PRO A 67 -13.33 39.01 -63.93
N ILE A 68 -14.11 38.49 -64.89
CA ILE A 68 -15.00 37.34 -64.67
C ILE A 68 -14.20 36.09 -64.35
N LEU A 69 -13.11 35.83 -65.08
CA LEU A 69 -12.21 34.71 -64.79
C LEU A 69 -11.54 34.89 -63.42
N ALA A 70 -11.11 36.10 -63.06
CA ALA A 70 -10.53 36.36 -61.74
C ALA A 70 -11.53 36.08 -60.60
N LEU A 71 -12.80 36.48 -60.77
CA LEU A 71 -13.87 36.15 -59.83
C LEU A 71 -14.12 34.64 -59.76
N ALA A 72 -14.10 33.94 -60.89
CA ALA A 72 -14.27 32.49 -60.94
C ALA A 72 -13.13 31.75 -60.24
N PHE A 73 -11.87 32.16 -60.45
CA PHE A 73 -10.72 31.65 -59.70
C PHE A 73 -10.83 31.95 -58.21
N LEU A 74 -11.26 33.16 -57.82
CA LEU A 74 -11.45 33.53 -56.42
C LEU A 74 -12.52 32.65 -55.74
N LEU A 75 -13.67 32.44 -56.41
CA LEU A 75 -14.72 31.56 -55.91
C LEU A 75 -14.23 30.12 -55.79
N ALA A 76 -13.50 29.62 -56.80
CA ALA A 76 -12.92 28.29 -56.78
C ALA A 76 -11.95 28.08 -55.60
N GLU A 77 -11.16 29.09 -55.25
CA GLU A 77 -10.28 29.06 -54.07
C GLU A 77 -11.03 29.16 -52.73
N GLN A 78 -12.13 29.91 -52.68
CA GLN A 78 -12.94 30.06 -51.47
C GLN A 78 -13.78 28.81 -51.17
N LEU A 79 -14.25 28.12 -52.20
CA LEU A 79 -15.04 26.90 -52.09
C LEU A 79 -14.18 25.66 -51.78
N GLY A 80 -12.85 25.78 -51.84
CA GLY A 80 -11.93 24.67 -51.61
C GLY A 80 -12.08 24.04 -50.23
N ILE A 81 -12.09 22.71 -50.16
CA ILE A 81 -12.25 21.97 -48.90
C ILE A 81 -10.90 21.59 -48.31
N ASN A 82 -10.70 21.91 -47.03
CA ASN A 82 -9.56 21.42 -46.28
C ASN A 82 -9.87 20.05 -45.66
N VAL A 83 -9.11 19.05 -46.07
CA VAL A 83 -9.11 17.70 -45.52
C VAL A 83 -7.80 17.50 -44.77
N ASP A 84 -7.87 17.51 -43.44
CA ASP A 84 -6.74 17.10 -42.61
C ASP A 84 -6.55 15.58 -42.72
N VAL A 85 -5.33 15.07 -42.80
CA VAL A 85 -5.05 13.63 -42.83
C VAL A 85 -4.23 13.24 -41.60
N ARG A 86 -4.45 12.04 -41.03
CA ARG A 86 -3.63 11.47 -39.95
C ARG A 86 -2.16 11.57 -40.37
N SER A 87 -1.38 12.41 -39.66
CA SER A 87 0.04 12.82 -39.87
C SER A 87 0.28 14.34 -39.90
N GLY A 88 -0.71 15.18 -39.59
CA GLY A 88 -0.52 16.65 -39.54
C GLY A 88 -0.39 17.31 -40.91
N ILE A 89 -0.78 16.59 -41.97
CA ILE A 89 -0.82 17.10 -43.35
C ILE A 89 -2.26 17.50 -43.65
N SER A 90 -2.49 18.81 -43.73
CA SER A 90 -3.72 19.40 -44.25
C SER A 90 -3.65 19.46 -45.77
N TRP A 91 -4.60 18.83 -46.46
CA TRP A 91 -4.72 18.93 -47.92
C TRP A 91 -5.92 19.81 -48.28
N THR A 92 -5.72 20.77 -49.16
CA THR A 92 -6.81 21.59 -49.70
C THR A 92 -7.18 21.08 -51.08
N ILE A 93 -8.47 20.87 -51.28
CA ILE A 93 -9.03 20.39 -52.52
C ILE A 93 -9.57 21.62 -53.24
N SER A 94 -8.83 22.05 -54.26
CA SER A 94 -9.15 23.24 -55.05
C SER A 94 -10.11 22.91 -56.19
N PHE A 95 -10.79 23.92 -56.71
CA PHE A 95 -11.66 23.84 -57.90
C PHE A 95 -11.13 24.68 -59.07
N THR A 96 -9.87 25.09 -59.00
CA THR A 96 -9.22 26.00 -59.96
C THR A 96 -9.10 25.42 -61.37
N GLU A 97 -9.21 24.10 -61.53
CA GLU A 97 -9.21 23.44 -62.83
C GLU A 97 -10.42 23.83 -63.70
N ILE A 98 -11.56 24.19 -63.08
CA ILE A 98 -12.79 24.59 -63.80
C ILE A 98 -12.61 25.94 -64.53
N PRO A 99 -12.25 27.05 -63.84
CA PRO A 99 -11.96 28.30 -64.54
C PRO A 99 -10.72 28.21 -65.44
N LEU A 100 -9.75 27.35 -65.12
CA LEU A 100 -8.58 27.13 -65.99
C LEU A 100 -8.96 26.48 -67.33
N VAL A 101 -9.74 25.40 -67.31
CA VAL A 101 -10.17 24.72 -68.55
C VAL A 101 -11.08 25.61 -69.41
N ILE A 102 -11.91 26.45 -68.78
CA ILE A 102 -12.71 27.45 -69.49
C ILE A 102 -11.78 28.53 -70.09
N GLY A 103 -10.82 29.01 -69.30
CA GLY A 103 -9.84 30.02 -69.69
C GLY A 103 -9.11 29.68 -70.99
N PHE A 104 -8.79 28.40 -71.22
CA PHE A 104 -8.18 27.91 -72.47
C PHE A 104 -8.93 28.27 -73.74
N PHE A 105 -10.26 28.38 -73.68
CA PHE A 105 -11.08 28.63 -74.86
C PHE A 105 -11.53 30.08 -74.99
N VAL A 106 -11.55 30.84 -73.89
CA VAL A 106 -12.16 32.18 -73.87
C VAL A 106 -11.15 33.31 -73.72
N ALA A 107 -9.89 33.02 -73.39
CA ALA A 107 -8.89 34.04 -73.12
C ALA A 107 -7.47 33.60 -73.53
N PRO A 108 -6.60 34.55 -73.94
CA PRO A 108 -5.19 34.27 -74.16
C PRO A 108 -4.49 33.99 -72.82
N PHE A 109 -3.31 33.36 -72.91
CA PHE A 109 -2.51 32.92 -71.77
C PHE A 109 -2.30 34.03 -70.72
N GLU A 110 -1.97 35.23 -71.17
CA GLU A 110 -1.66 36.39 -70.35
C GLU A 110 -2.83 36.79 -69.46
N VAL A 111 -4.05 36.72 -70.00
CA VAL A 111 -5.29 37.09 -69.29
C VAL A 111 -5.64 36.04 -68.25
N VAL A 112 -5.51 34.75 -68.57
CA VAL A 112 -5.75 33.66 -67.62
C VAL A 112 -4.72 33.67 -66.49
N LEU A 113 -3.45 33.91 -66.82
CA LEU A 113 -2.35 34.04 -65.86
C LEU A 113 -2.59 35.21 -64.91
N ALA A 114 -2.95 36.39 -65.43
CA ALA A 114 -3.22 37.58 -64.62
C ALA A 114 -4.45 37.38 -63.72
N ALA A 115 -5.52 36.77 -64.23
CA ALA A 115 -6.73 36.48 -63.48
C ALA A 115 -6.48 35.54 -62.30
N HIS A 116 -5.75 34.44 -62.52
CA HIS A 116 -5.40 33.49 -61.48
C HIS A 116 -4.46 34.11 -60.42
N LEU A 117 -3.46 34.87 -60.85
CA LEU A 117 -2.51 35.53 -59.95
C LEU A 117 -3.21 36.59 -59.07
N ALA A 118 -4.12 37.38 -59.65
CA ALA A 118 -4.89 38.38 -58.92
C ALA A 118 -5.80 37.73 -57.87
N ALA A 119 -6.51 36.65 -58.24
CA ALA A 119 -7.36 35.89 -57.32
C ALA A 119 -6.53 35.28 -56.16
N GLY A 120 -5.47 34.55 -56.48
CA GLY A 120 -4.63 33.86 -55.49
C GLY A 120 -3.92 34.82 -54.54
N ILE A 121 -3.33 35.91 -55.05
CA ILE A 121 -2.72 36.93 -54.19
C ILE A 121 -3.77 37.64 -53.32
N GLY A 122 -4.93 37.96 -53.90
CA GLY A 122 -6.06 38.55 -53.17
C GLY A 122 -6.49 37.68 -51.98
N THR A 123 -6.62 36.36 -52.21
CA THR A 123 -6.93 35.39 -51.15
C THR A 123 -5.86 35.36 -50.06
N LEU A 124 -4.57 35.40 -50.42
CA LEU A 124 -3.47 35.38 -49.45
C LEU A 124 -3.41 36.66 -48.59
N LEU A 125 -3.68 37.81 -49.20
CA LEU A 125 -3.75 39.09 -48.49
C LEU A 125 -4.94 39.15 -47.55
N ALA A 126 -6.13 38.72 -47.99
CA ALA A 126 -7.33 38.64 -47.15
C ALA A 126 -7.13 37.72 -45.93
N ARG A 127 -6.34 36.65 -46.09
CA ARG A 127 -6.00 35.69 -45.02
C ARG A 127 -4.81 36.12 -44.15
N LYS A 128 -4.21 37.29 -44.36
CA LYS A 128 -3.05 37.84 -43.62
C LYS A 128 -1.81 36.92 -43.61
N VAL A 129 -1.57 36.15 -44.67
CA VAL A 129 -0.43 35.20 -44.76
C VAL A 129 0.76 35.81 -45.51
N ALA A 130 1.33 36.90 -44.98
CA ALA A 130 2.33 37.71 -45.68
C ALA A 130 3.66 36.97 -45.99
N GLY A 131 4.10 36.05 -45.11
CA GLY A 131 5.41 35.40 -45.22
C GLY A 131 5.57 34.39 -46.37
N ARG A 132 4.52 34.12 -47.17
CA ARG A 132 4.54 33.09 -48.22
C ARG A 132 4.02 33.56 -49.59
N VAL A 133 3.74 34.86 -49.73
CA VAL A 133 3.18 35.44 -50.96
C VAL A 133 4.10 35.19 -52.16
N LEU A 134 5.42 35.36 -52.00
CA LEU A 134 6.39 35.18 -53.09
C LEU A 134 6.48 33.75 -53.62
N TYR A 135 6.42 32.76 -52.71
CA TYR A 135 6.44 31.35 -53.12
C TYR A 135 5.16 30.97 -53.87
N ASN A 136 4.00 31.36 -53.32
CA ASN A 136 2.72 31.06 -53.94
C ASN A 136 2.56 31.79 -55.28
N ALA A 137 3.02 33.03 -55.40
CA ALA A 137 3.05 33.73 -56.69
C ALA A 137 3.89 32.96 -57.74
N GLY A 138 5.07 32.46 -57.35
CA GLY A 138 5.89 31.61 -58.22
C GLY A 138 5.20 30.29 -58.59
N ALA A 139 4.50 29.66 -57.66
CA ALA A 139 3.74 28.43 -57.91
C ALA A 139 2.58 28.68 -58.87
N PHE A 140 1.75 29.70 -58.64
CA PHE A 140 0.64 30.09 -59.51
C PHE A 140 1.11 30.40 -60.94
N LEU A 141 2.26 31.06 -61.10
CA LEU A 141 2.87 31.29 -62.41
C LEU A 141 3.17 29.96 -63.12
N LEU A 142 3.82 29.03 -62.43
CA LEU A 142 4.19 27.73 -63.00
C LEU A 142 2.98 26.83 -63.30
N GLU A 143 1.92 26.91 -62.49
CA GLU A 143 0.70 26.13 -62.69
C GLU A 143 0.01 26.50 -64.02
N ILE A 144 -0.26 27.80 -64.24
CA ILE A 144 -0.90 28.27 -65.47
C ILE A 144 0.04 28.13 -66.68
N THR A 145 1.32 28.49 -66.50
CA THR A 145 2.32 28.37 -67.57
C THR A 145 2.50 26.91 -68.02
N GLY A 146 2.59 25.97 -67.06
CA GLY A 146 2.69 24.55 -67.35
C GLY A 146 1.47 24.04 -68.10
N ALA A 147 0.28 24.48 -67.68
CA ALA A 147 -0.97 24.13 -68.35
C ALA A 147 -0.97 24.59 -69.82
N PHE A 148 -0.68 25.85 -70.08
CA PHE A 148 -0.67 26.40 -71.43
C PHE A 148 0.45 25.83 -72.31
N ALA A 149 1.62 25.59 -71.72
CA ALA A 149 2.72 24.96 -72.44
C ALA A 149 2.35 23.55 -72.92
N VAL A 150 1.78 22.71 -72.04
CA VAL A 150 1.40 21.34 -72.40
C VAL A 150 0.22 21.32 -73.35
N ALA A 151 -0.78 22.19 -73.17
CA ALA A 151 -1.87 22.31 -74.13
C ALA A 151 -1.35 22.72 -75.52
N GLY A 152 -0.43 23.68 -75.61
CA GLY A 152 0.22 24.09 -76.86
C GLY A 152 0.96 22.94 -77.54
N LEU A 153 1.74 22.16 -76.77
CA LEU A 153 2.48 21.01 -77.29
C LEU A 153 1.55 19.90 -77.79
N VAL A 154 0.48 19.62 -77.05
CA VAL A 154 -0.54 18.64 -77.46
C VAL A 154 -1.26 19.11 -78.72
N LYS A 155 -1.63 20.40 -78.80
CA LYS A 155 -2.25 20.99 -79.99
C LYS A 155 -1.33 20.87 -81.22
N GLN A 156 -0.04 21.13 -81.05
CA GLN A 156 0.96 21.00 -82.12
C GLN A 156 1.16 19.53 -82.55
N ALA A 157 1.19 18.59 -81.59
CA ALA A 157 1.39 17.18 -81.86
C ALA A 157 0.17 16.48 -82.47
N SER A 158 -1.05 16.89 -82.10
CA SER A 158 -2.28 16.25 -82.54
C SER A 158 -2.69 16.62 -83.97
N GLY A 159 -2.27 17.78 -84.50
CA GLY A 159 -2.55 18.23 -85.88
C GLY A 159 -4.03 18.42 -86.26
N ALA A 160 -4.97 17.92 -85.46
CA ALA A 160 -6.40 17.95 -85.68
C ALA A 160 -7.02 19.21 -85.06
N HIS A 161 -7.59 20.07 -85.89
CA HIS A 161 -8.30 21.28 -85.45
C HIS A 161 -9.59 20.96 -84.66
N ASP A 162 -10.15 19.75 -84.81
CA ASP A 162 -11.44 19.37 -84.21
C ASP A 162 -11.34 18.81 -82.77
N MET A 163 -10.13 18.58 -82.25
CA MET A 163 -9.91 17.94 -80.93
C MET A 163 -9.22 18.86 -79.91
N THR A 164 -9.47 20.18 -80.00
CA THR A 164 -8.90 21.19 -79.09
C THR A 164 -9.21 20.92 -77.61
N TRP A 165 -10.29 20.20 -77.32
CA TRP A 165 -10.66 19.78 -75.98
C TRP A 165 -9.67 18.80 -75.32
N ILE A 166 -8.95 17.99 -76.10
CA ILE A 166 -7.90 17.10 -75.57
C ILE A 166 -6.73 17.93 -75.05
N ALA A 167 -6.33 18.95 -75.81
CA ALA A 167 -5.26 19.86 -75.41
C ALA A 167 -5.62 20.64 -74.13
N ALA A 168 -6.84 21.16 -74.05
CA ALA A 168 -7.33 21.87 -72.86
C ALA A 168 -7.38 20.96 -71.61
N LEU A 169 -7.87 19.73 -71.76
CA LEU A 169 -7.92 18.75 -70.66
C LEU A 169 -6.50 18.33 -70.21
N ALA A 170 -5.64 17.98 -71.15
CA ALA A 170 -4.26 17.58 -70.87
C ALA A 170 -3.48 18.72 -70.19
N GLY A 171 -3.61 19.95 -70.69
CA GLY A 171 -3.02 21.15 -70.09
C GLY A 171 -3.53 21.39 -68.67
N THR A 172 -4.84 21.41 -68.47
CA THR A 172 -5.44 21.67 -67.15
C THR A 172 -4.96 20.70 -66.07
N LEU A 173 -4.77 19.42 -66.41
CA LEU A 173 -4.27 18.40 -65.47
C LEU A 173 -2.82 18.61 -65.03
N THR A 174 -2.03 19.40 -65.75
CA THR A 174 -0.66 19.70 -65.35
C THR A 174 -0.58 20.67 -64.18
N ALA A 175 -1.55 21.56 -64.01
CA ALA A 175 -1.58 22.50 -62.89
C ALA A 175 -1.54 21.79 -61.51
N PRO A 176 -2.44 20.84 -61.20
CA PRO A 176 -2.37 20.11 -59.93
C PRO A 176 -1.12 19.23 -59.80
N LEU A 177 -0.55 18.74 -60.91
CA LEU A 177 0.74 18.03 -60.91
C LEU A 177 1.90 18.94 -60.50
N VAL A 178 2.00 20.11 -61.12
CA VAL A 178 3.02 21.12 -60.82
C VAL A 178 2.91 21.53 -59.36
N SER A 179 1.70 21.85 -58.89
CA SER A 179 1.44 22.20 -57.50
C SER A 179 1.91 21.11 -56.52
N THR A 180 1.60 19.84 -56.84
CA THR A 180 1.99 18.69 -56.01
C THR A 180 3.51 18.47 -56.01
N LEU A 181 4.17 18.60 -57.16
CA LEU A 181 5.62 18.46 -57.28
C LEU A 181 6.35 19.56 -56.50
N LEU A 182 5.87 20.81 -56.57
CA LEU A 182 6.39 21.92 -55.78
C LEU A 182 6.19 21.68 -54.28
N ALA A 183 5.02 21.21 -53.86
CA ALA A 183 4.76 20.86 -52.46
C ALA A 183 5.70 19.75 -51.95
N LEU A 184 5.94 18.70 -52.74
CA LEU A 184 6.86 17.61 -52.40
C LEU A 184 8.32 18.08 -52.34
N ALA A 185 8.74 18.93 -53.27
CA ALA A 185 10.05 19.55 -53.25
C ALA A 185 10.22 20.44 -52.01
N ALA A 186 9.21 21.24 -51.65
CA ALA A 186 9.22 22.05 -50.43
C ALA A 186 9.36 21.20 -49.16
N VAL A 187 8.65 20.07 -49.06
CA VAL A 187 8.77 19.11 -47.94
C VAL A 187 10.21 18.57 -47.83
N ARG A 188 10.84 18.25 -48.97
CA ARG A 188 12.21 17.73 -49.01
C ARG A 188 13.25 18.80 -48.66
N VAL A 189 13.07 20.04 -49.12
CA VAL A 189 13.90 21.20 -48.75
C VAL A 189 13.88 21.46 -47.23
N LEU A 190 12.73 21.22 -46.60
CA LEU A 190 12.51 21.38 -45.16
C LEU A 190 12.85 20.12 -44.34
N ARG A 191 13.57 19.15 -44.92
CA ARG A 191 14.01 17.89 -44.28
C ARG A 191 12.91 17.08 -43.57
N ARG A 192 11.64 17.29 -43.94
CA ARG A 192 10.53 16.50 -43.39
C ARG A 192 10.50 15.13 -44.09
N ARG A 193 10.41 14.05 -43.32
CA ARG A 193 10.32 12.70 -43.87
C ARG A 193 8.88 12.39 -44.26
N MET A 194 8.61 12.28 -45.56
CA MET A 194 7.36 11.75 -46.09
C MET A 194 7.61 10.37 -46.71
N ARG A 195 6.77 9.39 -46.39
CA ARG A 195 6.84 8.07 -47.02
C ARG A 195 6.46 8.21 -48.50
N VAL A 196 7.26 7.61 -49.38
CA VAL A 196 7.04 7.65 -50.85
C VAL A 196 5.65 7.12 -51.21
N SER A 197 5.18 6.09 -50.52
CA SER A 197 3.83 5.53 -50.72
C SER A 197 2.70 6.50 -50.35
N THR A 198 2.92 7.38 -49.37
CA THR A 198 1.95 8.44 -49.01
C THR A 198 1.92 9.52 -50.09
N ALA A 199 3.09 9.93 -50.59
CA ALA A 199 3.21 10.90 -51.67
C ALA A 199 2.49 10.41 -52.94
N ILE A 200 2.78 9.20 -53.41
CA ILE A 200 2.16 8.61 -54.61
C ILE A 200 0.63 8.55 -54.47
N ARG A 201 0.13 8.11 -53.31
CA ARG A 201 -1.31 8.00 -53.07
C ARG A 201 -1.99 9.38 -53.04
N LEU A 202 -1.32 10.39 -52.48
CA LEU A 202 -1.81 11.76 -52.45
C LEU A 202 -1.88 12.34 -53.86
N THR A 203 -0.79 12.22 -54.63
CA THR A 203 -0.73 12.67 -56.03
C THR A 203 -1.83 12.02 -56.87
N GLY A 204 -2.05 10.71 -56.71
CA GLY A 204 -3.11 10.00 -57.43
C GLY A 204 -4.51 10.53 -57.11
N ARG A 205 -4.80 10.83 -55.84
CA ARG A 205 -6.10 11.42 -55.44
C ARG A 205 -6.29 12.83 -55.99
N ILE A 206 -5.26 13.65 -55.92
CA ILE A 206 -5.27 15.03 -56.45
C ILE A 206 -5.57 15.00 -57.95
N LEU A 207 -4.90 14.11 -58.69
CA LEU A 207 -5.11 13.95 -60.12
C LEU A 207 -6.54 13.52 -60.47
N VAL A 208 -7.12 12.58 -59.71
CA VAL A 208 -8.50 12.13 -59.93
C VAL A 208 -9.48 13.28 -59.72
N VAL A 209 -9.32 14.07 -58.65
CA VAL A 209 -10.19 15.23 -58.41
C VAL A 209 -9.99 16.29 -59.49
N GLY A 210 -8.74 16.61 -59.84
CA GLY A 210 -8.42 17.55 -60.91
C GLY A 210 -9.02 17.12 -62.26
N PHE A 211 -9.02 15.81 -62.56
CA PHE A 211 -9.65 15.26 -63.76
C PHE A 211 -11.17 15.45 -63.75
N VAL A 212 -11.84 15.18 -62.63
CA VAL A 212 -13.27 15.41 -62.50
C VAL A 212 -13.60 16.89 -62.67
N ASN A 213 -12.88 17.78 -61.99
CA ASN A 213 -13.07 19.23 -62.09
C ASN A 213 -12.86 19.74 -63.53
N ALA A 214 -11.75 19.37 -64.16
CA ALA A 214 -11.45 19.75 -65.54
C ALA A 214 -12.51 19.20 -66.52
N SER A 215 -13.00 17.98 -66.30
CA SER A 215 -14.06 17.37 -67.13
C SER A 215 -15.40 18.10 -66.97
N VAL A 216 -15.75 18.52 -65.74
CA VAL A 216 -16.96 19.30 -65.46
C VAL A 216 -16.88 20.68 -66.11
N GLY A 217 -15.75 21.39 -65.95
CA GLY A 217 -15.55 22.68 -66.59
C GLY A 217 -15.59 22.60 -68.12
N LEU A 218 -14.93 21.60 -68.70
CA LEU A 218 -14.90 21.35 -70.13
C LEU A 218 -16.29 21.01 -70.69
N SER A 219 -17.01 20.10 -70.02
CA SER A 219 -18.37 19.72 -70.42
C SER A 219 -19.32 20.90 -70.32
N GLY A 220 -19.21 21.69 -69.24
CA GLY A 220 -19.99 22.91 -69.06
C GLY A 220 -19.74 23.92 -70.17
N TYR A 221 -18.48 24.15 -70.53
CA TYR A 221 -18.10 25.01 -71.64
C TYR A 221 -18.68 24.52 -72.97
N LEU A 222 -18.47 23.25 -73.34
CA LEU A 222 -18.93 22.67 -74.61
C LEU A 222 -20.46 22.70 -74.75
N VAL A 223 -21.20 22.46 -73.65
CA VAL A 223 -22.66 22.53 -73.64
C VAL A 223 -23.14 23.97 -73.82
N ILE A 224 -22.53 24.95 -73.14
CA ILE A 224 -22.91 26.36 -73.25
C ILE A 224 -22.54 26.92 -74.63
N SER A 225 -21.37 26.57 -75.17
CA SER A 225 -20.93 27.01 -76.50
C SER A 225 -21.79 26.43 -77.62
N GLY A 226 -22.24 25.17 -77.49
CA GLY A 226 -23.13 24.53 -78.45
C GLY A 226 -24.60 24.91 -78.28
N THR A 227 -25.06 25.19 -77.05
CA THR A 227 -26.45 25.53 -76.72
C THR A 227 -26.49 26.60 -75.61
N PRO A 228 -26.48 27.91 -75.95
CA PRO A 228 -26.36 28.99 -74.96
C PRO A 228 -27.48 29.02 -73.90
N LYS A 229 -28.66 28.49 -74.23
CA LYS A 229 -29.80 28.40 -73.29
C LYS A 229 -29.67 27.31 -72.23
N ALA A 230 -28.67 26.42 -72.34
CA ALA A 230 -28.47 25.28 -71.42
C ALA A 230 -27.72 25.65 -70.13
N TRP A 231 -27.31 26.92 -69.95
CA TRP A 231 -26.57 27.36 -68.76
C TRP A 231 -27.24 27.02 -67.40
N PRO A 232 -28.59 27.01 -67.23
CA PRO A 232 -29.19 26.64 -65.93
C PRO A 232 -28.95 25.19 -65.56
N LEU A 233 -28.89 24.28 -66.56
CA LEU A 233 -28.64 22.86 -66.33
C LEU A 233 -27.20 22.63 -65.88
N VAL A 234 -26.24 23.30 -66.53
CA VAL A 234 -24.82 23.25 -66.15
C VAL A 234 -24.62 23.77 -64.72
N LEU A 235 -25.30 24.87 -64.36
CA LEU A 235 -25.27 25.42 -63.01
C LEU A 235 -25.86 24.46 -61.97
N ALA A 236 -26.98 23.78 -62.29
CA ALA A 236 -27.59 22.81 -61.39
C ALA A 236 -26.68 21.60 -61.10
N VAL A 237 -26.01 21.07 -62.13
CA VAL A 237 -25.04 19.97 -61.98
C VAL A 237 -23.84 20.42 -61.14
N PHE A 238 -23.32 21.63 -61.37
CA PHE A 238 -22.23 22.20 -60.59
C PHE A 238 -22.60 22.35 -59.11
N LEU A 239 -23.77 22.92 -58.80
CA LEU A 239 -24.26 23.06 -57.43
C LEU A 239 -24.50 21.70 -56.77
N GLY A 240 -25.06 20.73 -57.48
CA GLY A 240 -25.29 19.36 -56.98
C GLY A 240 -23.98 18.63 -56.63
N LEU A 241 -22.97 18.71 -57.50
CA LEU A 241 -21.64 18.16 -57.21
C LEU A 241 -20.98 18.85 -56.02
N THR A 242 -21.10 20.18 -55.92
CA THR A 242 -20.59 20.95 -54.77
C THR A 242 -21.25 20.52 -53.46
N ALA A 243 -22.58 20.36 -53.45
CA ALA A 243 -23.34 19.92 -52.28
C ALA A 243 -22.99 18.49 -51.86
N LEU A 244 -22.89 17.56 -52.82
CA LEU A 244 -22.47 16.17 -52.57
C LEU A 244 -21.08 16.14 -51.92
N TYR A 245 -20.19 16.97 -52.43
CA TYR A 245 -18.82 17.06 -51.95
C TYR A 245 -18.73 17.66 -50.54
N TRP A 246 -19.54 18.68 -50.22
CA TRP A 246 -19.69 19.19 -48.86
C TRP A 246 -20.25 18.14 -47.90
N ALA A 247 -21.33 17.45 -48.27
CA ALA A 247 -21.94 16.40 -47.44
C ALA A 247 -20.96 15.26 -47.13
N TYR A 248 -20.19 14.81 -48.13
CA TYR A 248 -19.15 13.79 -47.94
C TYR A 248 -18.04 14.27 -46.99
N SER A 249 -17.64 15.54 -47.09
CA SER A 249 -16.60 16.12 -46.24
C SER A 249 -17.02 16.23 -44.76
N ASP A 250 -18.29 16.53 -44.49
CA ASP A 250 -18.83 16.59 -43.13
C ASP A 250 -18.98 15.19 -42.52
N LEU A 251 -19.41 14.20 -43.32
CA LEU A 251 -19.51 12.81 -42.87
C LEU A 251 -18.14 12.20 -42.49
N LEU A 252 -17.09 12.59 -43.22
CA LEU A 252 -15.70 12.23 -42.88
C LEU A 252 -15.18 12.91 -41.61
N ARG A 253 -15.72 14.07 -41.22
CA ARG A 253 -15.38 14.71 -39.95
C ARG A 253 -16.02 13.96 -38.80
N GLU A 254 -17.31 13.61 -38.93
CA GLU A 254 -18.08 12.92 -37.90
C GLU A 254 -17.52 11.52 -37.58
N GLN A 255 -17.05 10.75 -38.58
CA GLN A 255 -16.42 9.46 -38.33
C GLN A 255 -15.10 9.56 -37.54
N ARG A 256 -14.35 10.65 -37.68
CA ARG A 256 -13.09 10.85 -36.95
C ARG A 256 -13.30 11.16 -35.48
N ASP A 257 -14.37 11.89 -35.19
CA ASP A 257 -14.77 12.20 -33.82
C ASP A 257 -15.04 10.91 -33.02
N MET A 258 -15.59 9.88 -33.67
CA MET A 258 -15.84 8.57 -33.07
C MET A 258 -14.57 7.73 -32.85
N GLU A 259 -13.63 7.72 -33.81
CA GLU A 259 -12.36 6.98 -33.64
C GLU A 259 -11.50 7.55 -32.51
N ALA A 260 -11.45 8.88 -32.36
CA ALA A 260 -10.68 9.54 -31.31
C ALA A 260 -11.20 9.21 -29.90
N LEU A 261 -12.51 9.05 -29.73
CA LEU A 261 -13.13 8.68 -28.45
C LEU A 261 -12.82 7.23 -28.05
N SER A 262 -12.80 6.30 -29.01
CA SER A 262 -12.49 4.87 -28.77
C SER A 262 -11.03 4.65 -28.37
N ASP A 263 -10.09 5.30 -29.06
CA ASP A 263 -8.66 5.19 -28.76
C ASP A 263 -8.28 5.78 -27.39
N VAL A 264 -8.98 6.83 -26.95
CA VAL A 264 -8.82 7.43 -25.62
C VAL A 264 -9.38 6.52 -24.52
N SER A 265 -10.54 5.89 -24.75
CA SER A 265 -11.12 4.92 -23.82
C SER A 265 -10.20 3.70 -23.61
N LEU A 266 -9.61 3.17 -24.70
CA LEU A 266 -8.64 2.07 -24.66
C LEU A 266 -7.32 2.44 -23.95
N MET A 267 -6.93 3.72 -23.98
CA MET A 267 -5.72 4.21 -23.30
C MET A 267 -5.89 4.16 -21.76
N VAL A 268 -7.07 4.49 -21.25
CA VAL A 268 -7.41 4.42 -19.82
C VAL A 268 -7.51 2.97 -19.35
N ALA A 269 -8.14 2.11 -20.14
CA ALA A 269 -8.27 0.69 -19.84
C ALA A 269 -6.90 0.00 -19.70
N ARG A 270 -5.94 0.29 -20.58
CA ARG A 270 -4.60 -0.32 -20.53
C ARG A 270 -3.73 0.22 -19.40
N SER A 271 -3.79 1.53 -19.12
CA SER A 271 -3.07 2.15 -17.99
C SER A 271 -3.54 1.61 -16.63
N GLY A 272 -4.85 1.38 -16.47
CA GLY A 272 -5.41 0.76 -15.27
C GLY A 272 -4.98 -0.69 -15.08
N GLN A 273 -4.96 -1.49 -16.15
CA GLN A 273 -4.56 -2.90 -16.07
C GLN A 273 -3.05 -3.09 -15.79
N GLN A 274 -2.18 -2.24 -16.34
CA GLN A 274 -0.74 -2.33 -16.12
C GLN A 274 -0.32 -1.93 -14.69
N ALA A 275 -1.04 -1.02 -14.05
CA ALA A 275 -0.83 -0.67 -12.64
C ALA A 275 -1.29 -1.78 -11.67
N ALA A 276 -2.29 -2.57 -12.06
CA ALA A 276 -2.80 -3.70 -11.29
C ALA A 276 -1.92 -4.96 -11.40
N ALA A 277 -1.19 -5.14 -12.51
CA ALA A 277 -0.47 -6.38 -12.82
C ALA A 277 1.02 -6.42 -12.38
N ARG A 278 1.55 -5.38 -11.73
CA ARG A 278 2.95 -5.39 -11.24
C ARG A 278 3.06 -6.14 -9.90
N PRO A 279 3.94 -7.16 -9.78
CA PRO A 279 4.24 -7.79 -8.49
C PRO A 279 4.95 -6.80 -7.58
N ALA A 280 4.48 -6.65 -6.33
CA ALA A 280 5.11 -5.83 -5.31
C ALA A 280 6.40 -6.50 -4.81
N GLY A 281 7.54 -6.10 -5.39
CA GLY A 281 8.83 -6.78 -5.16
C GLY A 281 9.81 -6.00 -4.28
N ARG A 282 9.59 -4.71 -3.97
CA ARG A 282 10.53 -3.95 -3.14
C ARG A 282 9.83 -3.01 -2.16
N ALA A 283 10.42 -2.85 -0.97
CA ALA A 283 9.99 -1.89 0.06
C ALA A 283 9.85 -0.45 -0.49
N ASP A 284 10.63 -0.09 -1.50
CA ASP A 284 10.62 1.22 -2.17
C ASP A 284 9.40 1.41 -3.12
N GLU A 285 8.75 0.33 -3.56
CA GLU A 285 7.54 0.39 -4.41
C GLU A 285 6.24 0.63 -3.60
N LEU A 286 6.32 0.47 -2.27
CA LEU A 286 5.21 0.81 -1.36
C LEU A 286 5.08 2.33 -1.15
N VAL A 287 6.11 3.11 -1.51
CA VAL A 287 6.07 4.58 -1.51
C VAL A 287 5.60 5.02 -2.89
N GLY A 288 4.31 5.32 -3.02
CA GLY A 288 3.61 5.61 -4.27
C GLY A 288 4.13 6.85 -5.03
N GLY A 289 5.28 6.75 -5.68
CA GLY A 289 5.85 7.78 -6.54
C GLY A 289 5.30 7.79 -7.97
N VAL A 290 5.26 8.98 -8.58
CA VAL A 290 4.94 9.15 -10.01
C VAL A 290 6.14 8.71 -10.88
N ASP A 291 6.04 7.58 -11.59
CA ASP A 291 7.07 7.10 -12.53
C ASP A 291 7.15 7.99 -13.78
N VAL A 292 8.18 8.85 -13.85
CA VAL A 292 8.38 9.87 -14.90
C VAL A 292 8.41 9.27 -16.31
N ARG A 293 8.91 8.03 -16.48
CA ARG A 293 9.03 7.40 -17.81
C ARG A 293 7.68 7.05 -18.42
N GLU A 294 6.74 6.61 -17.59
CA GLU A 294 5.39 6.27 -18.03
C GLU A 294 4.63 7.52 -18.51
N TRP A 295 4.72 8.61 -17.75
CA TRP A 295 4.05 9.88 -18.08
C TRP A 295 4.66 10.57 -19.32
N ALA A 296 5.93 10.34 -19.62
CA ALA A 296 6.55 10.82 -20.85
C ALA A 296 5.90 10.22 -22.10
N THR A 297 5.54 8.93 -22.06
CA THR A 297 4.85 8.24 -23.15
C THR A 297 3.45 8.83 -23.36
N ILE A 298 2.75 9.13 -22.27
CA ILE A 298 1.43 9.76 -22.29
C ILE A 298 1.53 11.19 -22.87
N ALA A 299 2.51 11.97 -22.43
CA ALA A 299 2.76 13.33 -22.93
C ALA A 299 3.04 13.36 -24.44
N GLU A 300 3.89 12.44 -24.93
CA GLU A 300 4.18 12.30 -26.37
C GLU A 300 2.92 11.93 -27.17
N ARG A 301 2.06 11.06 -26.63
CA ARG A 301 0.82 10.69 -27.31
C ARG A 301 -0.19 11.84 -27.36
N ILE A 302 -0.30 12.64 -26.30
CA ILE A 302 -1.11 13.87 -26.30
C ILE A 302 -0.57 14.85 -27.35
N LYS A 303 0.76 15.01 -27.42
CA LYS A 303 1.43 15.87 -28.40
C LYS A 303 1.09 15.47 -29.83
N ASP A 304 1.21 14.18 -30.14
CA ASP A 304 0.95 13.64 -31.48
C ASP A 304 -0.53 13.78 -31.88
N GLN A 305 -1.46 13.52 -30.95
CA GLN A 305 -2.91 13.61 -31.21
C GLN A 305 -3.37 15.04 -31.44
N LEU A 306 -2.85 16.00 -30.68
CA LEU A 306 -3.15 17.43 -30.86
C LEU A 306 -2.33 18.07 -31.98
N ALA A 307 -1.33 17.35 -32.52
CA ALA A 307 -0.29 17.90 -33.37
C ALA A 307 0.33 19.17 -32.77
N ALA A 308 0.63 19.15 -31.47
CA ALA A 308 1.22 20.27 -30.75
C ALA A 308 2.76 20.27 -30.91
N GLY A 309 3.38 21.45 -30.88
CA GLY A 309 4.85 21.57 -30.83
C GLY A 309 5.42 21.10 -29.50
N ARG A 310 4.66 21.33 -28.42
CA ARG A 310 5.03 20.90 -27.06
C ARG A 310 3.81 20.49 -26.23
N VAL A 311 3.99 19.51 -25.36
CA VAL A 311 3.08 19.20 -24.25
C VAL A 311 3.86 19.18 -22.94
N VAL A 312 3.34 19.83 -21.91
CA VAL A 312 3.91 19.86 -20.55
C VAL A 312 2.88 19.29 -19.59
N LEU A 313 3.24 18.21 -18.89
CA LEU A 313 2.48 17.68 -17.77
C LEU A 313 3.15 18.12 -16.47
N ARG A 314 2.36 18.70 -15.55
CA ARG A 314 2.78 18.94 -14.16
C ARG A 314 1.90 18.12 -13.25
N LEU A 315 2.44 17.11 -12.59
CA LEU A 315 1.67 16.08 -11.87
C LEU A 315 2.12 15.94 -10.42
N ARG A 316 1.17 15.67 -9.52
CA ARG A 316 1.41 15.27 -8.12
C ARG A 316 0.37 14.26 -7.66
N LEU A 317 0.75 13.36 -6.74
CA LEU A 317 -0.17 12.39 -6.15
C LEU A 317 -0.76 12.92 -4.84
N GLU A 318 0.08 13.53 -3.99
CA GLU A 318 -0.36 14.21 -2.78
C GLU A 318 -0.36 15.74 -2.90
N PRO A 319 -1.23 16.45 -2.16
CA PRO A 319 -1.26 17.92 -2.19
C PRO A 319 0.04 18.58 -1.72
N LYS A 320 0.78 17.90 -0.84
CA LYS A 320 2.05 18.38 -0.26
C LYS A 320 3.25 18.12 -1.17
N ASP A 321 3.11 17.26 -2.17
CA ASP A 321 4.19 16.93 -3.09
C ASP A 321 4.49 18.10 -4.05
N THR A 322 5.76 18.27 -4.37
CA THR A 322 6.19 19.13 -5.48
C THR A 322 5.72 18.54 -6.81
N MET A 323 5.10 19.36 -7.65
CA MET A 323 4.68 18.95 -9.00
C MET A 323 5.88 18.47 -9.81
N ARG A 324 5.87 17.20 -10.23
CA ARG A 324 6.85 16.67 -11.17
C ARG A 324 6.50 17.12 -12.58
N MET A 325 7.47 17.64 -13.31
CA MET A 325 7.30 18.12 -14.67
C MET A 325 7.74 17.06 -15.67
N VAL A 326 6.93 16.84 -16.70
CA VAL A 326 7.23 15.98 -17.85
C VAL A 326 6.98 16.80 -19.11
N VAL A 327 7.98 16.89 -19.99
CA VAL A 327 7.91 17.66 -21.23
C VAL A 327 8.05 16.71 -22.41
N ALA A 328 7.17 16.85 -23.40
CA ALA A 328 7.19 16.15 -24.67
C ALA A 328 7.23 17.17 -25.83
N GLY A 329 8.07 16.92 -26.84
CA GLY A 329 8.29 17.88 -27.94
C GLY A 329 9.39 18.90 -27.68
N ASP A 330 9.18 20.14 -28.12
CA ASP A 330 10.19 21.20 -28.03
C ASP A 330 10.62 21.45 -26.57
N GLU A 331 11.87 21.82 -26.33
CA GLU A 331 12.35 22.12 -24.96
C GLU A 331 11.64 23.34 -24.38
N LEU A 332 11.09 23.22 -23.17
CA LEU A 332 10.55 24.36 -22.43
C LEU A 332 11.71 25.31 -22.06
N PRO A 333 11.61 26.63 -22.32
CA PRO A 333 12.60 27.59 -21.86
C PRO A 333 12.83 27.47 -20.35
N PRO A 334 14.07 27.63 -19.85
CA PRO A 334 14.39 27.49 -18.43
C PRO A 334 13.90 28.73 -17.67
N VAL A 335 12.59 28.78 -17.44
CA VAL A 335 11.94 29.78 -16.60
C VAL A 335 11.03 29.00 -15.67
N ASP A 336 11.33 29.02 -14.36
CA ASP A 336 10.39 28.51 -13.37
C ASP A 336 9.14 29.41 -13.39
N PRO A 337 7.95 28.87 -13.64
CA PRO A 337 6.74 29.67 -13.62
C PRO A 337 6.59 30.31 -12.24
N ALA A 338 6.30 31.61 -12.19
CA ALA A 338 6.03 32.29 -10.92
C ALA A 338 4.95 31.53 -10.14
N ALA A 339 5.01 31.57 -8.79
CA ALA A 339 4.02 30.92 -7.92
C ALA A 339 2.56 31.33 -8.23
N ASP A 340 2.39 32.42 -8.96
CA ASP A 340 1.13 33.04 -9.34
C ASP A 340 0.96 33.18 -10.87
N ASP A 341 1.28 32.12 -11.61
CA ASP A 341 1.22 32.08 -13.08
C ASP A 341 -0.23 32.23 -13.62
N PRO A 342 -0.52 33.24 -14.46
CA PRO A 342 -1.87 33.49 -14.98
C PRO A 342 -2.40 32.37 -15.89
N LEU A 343 -1.53 31.57 -16.52
CA LEU A 343 -1.94 30.40 -17.32
C LEU A 343 -2.38 29.22 -16.44
N LEU A 344 -1.96 29.19 -15.17
CA LEU A 344 -2.28 28.13 -14.20
C LEU A 344 -3.45 28.51 -13.28
N ARG A 345 -3.92 29.77 -13.31
CA ARG A 345 -5.12 30.26 -12.59
C ARG A 345 -6.41 29.79 -13.26
N LEU A 346 -6.73 28.51 -13.09
CA LEU A 346 -7.88 27.87 -13.76
C LEU A 346 -8.96 27.47 -12.75
N PRO A 347 -10.08 28.22 -12.64
CA PRO A 347 -11.26 27.76 -11.91
C PRO A 347 -11.97 26.67 -12.73
N GLY A 348 -12.38 25.60 -12.04
CA GLY A 348 -13.06 24.44 -12.63
C GLY A 348 -12.13 23.44 -13.31
N ALA A 349 -12.70 22.61 -14.19
CA ALA A 349 -12.03 21.53 -14.93
C ALA A 349 -12.03 21.75 -16.45
N HIS A 350 -12.35 22.97 -16.91
CA HIS A 350 -12.47 23.26 -18.33
C HIS A 350 -11.12 23.60 -18.98
N VAL A 351 -10.96 23.19 -20.23
CA VAL A 351 -9.82 23.57 -21.07
C VAL A 351 -9.92 25.06 -21.40
N ARG A 352 -8.84 25.79 -21.20
CA ARG A 352 -8.71 27.19 -21.65
C ARG A 352 -7.77 27.29 -22.83
N HIS A 353 -8.19 28.09 -23.80
CA HIS A 353 -7.42 28.38 -24.98
C HIS A 353 -6.95 29.83 -24.91
N PHE A 354 -5.63 30.01 -24.92
CA PHE A 354 -4.97 31.30 -24.90
C PHE A 354 -4.25 31.54 -26.23
N ARG A 355 -4.45 32.70 -26.84
CA ARG A 355 -3.69 33.16 -28.01
C ARG A 355 -3.07 34.51 -27.75
N ILE A 356 -1.84 34.70 -28.21
CA ILE A 356 -1.08 35.94 -27.97
C ILE A 356 -1.79 37.19 -28.50
N THR A 357 -2.56 37.05 -29.58
CA THR A 357 -3.32 38.13 -30.24
C THR A 357 -4.55 38.57 -29.44
N GLU A 358 -5.10 37.68 -28.62
CA GLU A 358 -6.35 37.87 -27.86
C GLU A 358 -6.09 37.99 -26.35
N ALA A 359 -4.86 37.72 -25.90
CA ALA A 359 -4.44 37.71 -24.50
C ALA A 359 -4.28 39.11 -23.90
N ASN A 360 -4.64 39.24 -22.62
CA ASN A 360 -4.29 40.39 -21.79
C ASN A 360 -2.75 40.45 -21.57
N PRO A 361 -2.19 41.57 -21.04
CA PRO A 361 -0.75 41.74 -20.89
C PRO A 361 -0.07 40.61 -20.08
N ASP A 362 -0.70 40.14 -19.01
CA ASP A 362 -0.15 39.12 -18.11
C ASP A 362 -0.12 37.72 -18.74
N VAL A 363 -1.17 37.33 -19.46
CA VAL A 363 -1.21 36.05 -20.20
C VAL A 363 -0.27 36.12 -21.40
N ARG A 364 -0.15 37.29 -22.03
CA ARG A 364 0.79 37.51 -23.14
C ARG A 364 2.23 37.33 -22.69
N SER A 365 2.64 37.88 -21.54
CA SER A 365 3.99 37.66 -21.01
C SER A 365 4.19 36.18 -20.66
N ALA A 366 3.23 35.53 -20.01
CA ALA A 366 3.34 34.12 -19.64
C ALA A 366 3.45 33.16 -20.85
N LEU A 367 2.82 33.51 -21.99
CA LEU A 367 2.98 32.80 -23.27
C LEU A 367 4.36 33.04 -23.89
N LEU A 368 4.83 34.29 -23.88
CA LEU A 368 6.15 34.67 -24.39
C LEU A 368 7.29 34.01 -23.60
N ASP A 369 7.17 33.93 -22.27
CA ASP A 369 8.13 33.26 -21.40
C ASP A 369 8.26 31.76 -21.71
N ARG A 370 7.16 31.14 -22.18
CA ARG A 370 7.12 29.75 -22.66
C ARG A 370 7.56 29.59 -24.11
N GLY A 371 7.80 30.70 -24.81
CA GLY A 371 8.11 30.72 -26.24
C GLY A 371 6.95 30.27 -27.13
N ALA A 372 5.70 30.43 -26.67
CA ALA A 372 4.50 29.95 -27.34
C ALA A 372 3.65 31.10 -27.92
N GLN A 373 3.03 30.90 -29.08
CA GLN A 373 2.05 31.85 -29.66
C GLN A 373 0.61 31.54 -29.21
N GLU A 374 0.32 30.28 -28.96
CA GLU A 374 -0.94 29.80 -28.41
C GLU A 374 -0.74 28.63 -27.43
N ALA A 375 -1.64 28.50 -26.46
CA ALA A 375 -1.63 27.41 -25.50
C ALA A 375 -3.05 26.92 -25.18
N LEU A 376 -3.22 25.61 -25.12
CA LEU A 376 -4.33 24.98 -24.42
C LEU A 376 -3.87 24.56 -23.02
N VAL A 377 -4.60 24.95 -21.99
CA VAL A 377 -4.29 24.58 -20.60
C VAL A 377 -5.51 23.99 -19.93
N VAL A 378 -5.34 22.86 -19.24
CA VAL A 378 -6.41 22.18 -18.52
C VAL A 378 -5.93 21.66 -17.16
N PRO A 379 -6.64 21.96 -16.06
CA PRO A 379 -6.30 21.42 -14.76
C PRO A 379 -6.83 19.99 -14.62
N LEU A 380 -6.00 19.10 -14.10
CA LEU A 380 -6.37 17.74 -13.71
C LEU A 380 -6.89 17.78 -12.28
N ARG A 381 -8.21 17.73 -12.10
CA ARG A 381 -8.85 17.79 -10.78
C ARG A 381 -9.59 16.49 -10.48
N SER A 382 -9.48 16.03 -9.23
CA SER A 382 -10.47 15.13 -8.61
C SER A 382 -11.53 15.97 -7.89
N ALA A 383 -12.56 15.33 -7.34
CA ALA A 383 -13.72 15.97 -6.70
C ALA A 383 -13.33 17.04 -5.66
N ASN A 384 -12.19 16.88 -4.96
CA ASN A 384 -11.77 17.80 -3.89
C ASN A 384 -10.33 18.34 -4.01
N GLN A 385 -9.61 18.10 -5.11
CA GLN A 385 -8.18 18.44 -5.18
C GLN A 385 -7.61 18.57 -6.60
N LEU A 386 -6.57 19.39 -6.75
CA LEU A 386 -5.78 19.52 -7.98
C LEU A 386 -4.65 18.49 -8.01
N LEU A 387 -4.74 17.53 -8.93
CA LEU A 387 -3.76 16.47 -9.17
C LEU A 387 -2.66 16.88 -10.17
N GLY A 388 -2.92 17.89 -11.00
CA GLY A 388 -1.94 18.36 -11.97
C GLY A 388 -2.48 19.35 -12.99
N VAL A 389 -1.67 19.67 -13.99
CA VAL A 389 -2.03 20.53 -15.13
C VAL A 389 -1.41 19.97 -16.41
N VAL A 390 -2.16 20.02 -17.50
CA VAL A 390 -1.67 19.74 -18.86
C VAL A 390 -1.64 21.04 -19.65
N GLU A 391 -0.48 21.36 -20.22
CA GLU A 391 -0.31 22.43 -21.20
C GLU A 391 0.02 21.83 -22.57
N ALA A 392 -0.63 22.29 -23.63
CA ALA A 392 -0.25 22.02 -25.02
C ALA A 392 0.03 23.34 -25.73
N HIS A 393 1.21 23.48 -26.33
CA HIS A 393 1.67 24.71 -26.98
C HIS A 393 1.77 24.52 -28.49
N ASP A 394 1.34 25.57 -29.22
CA ASP A 394 1.47 25.77 -30.67
C ASP A 394 1.13 24.58 -31.57
N ARG A 395 0.05 24.66 -32.35
CA ARG A 395 -0.27 23.62 -33.31
C ARG A 395 0.72 23.59 -34.49
N LEU A 396 1.23 22.40 -34.85
CA LEU A 396 2.17 22.16 -35.96
C LEU A 396 1.55 22.31 -37.37
N SER A 397 0.22 22.42 -37.46
CA SER A 397 -0.49 22.60 -38.74
C SER A 397 -0.31 24.01 -39.30
N ARG A 398 -0.10 24.12 -40.61
CA ARG A 398 0.34 25.36 -41.29
C ARG A 398 -0.75 26.39 -41.54
N TRP A 399 -2.03 26.08 -41.28
CA TRP A 399 -3.16 26.90 -41.75
C TRP A 399 -4.17 27.33 -40.67
N ARG A 400 -4.16 26.72 -39.48
CA ARG A 400 -4.98 27.12 -38.32
C ARG A 400 -4.29 26.71 -37.01
N GLY A 401 -4.40 27.54 -35.97
CA GLY A 401 -4.05 27.20 -34.59
C GLY A 401 -5.02 26.18 -33.97
N PHE A 402 -5.04 26.08 -32.64
CA PHE A 402 -5.97 25.17 -31.96
C PHE A 402 -7.44 25.54 -32.24
N GLY A 403 -8.24 24.54 -32.62
CA GLY A 403 -9.66 24.66 -32.93
C GLY A 403 -10.55 24.16 -31.80
N LYS A 404 -11.88 24.27 -31.98
CA LYS A 404 -12.87 23.76 -31.02
C LYS A 404 -12.73 22.26 -30.76
N TYR A 405 -12.35 21.50 -31.79
CA TYR A 405 -12.09 20.07 -31.69
C TYR A 405 -10.91 19.77 -30.75
N ASP A 406 -9.81 20.50 -30.86
CA ASP A 406 -8.61 20.27 -30.03
C ASP A 406 -8.89 20.59 -28.55
N VAL A 407 -9.74 21.60 -28.29
CA VAL A 407 -10.23 21.93 -26.95
C VAL A 407 -11.07 20.78 -26.37
N GLN A 408 -12.00 20.22 -27.14
CA GLN A 408 -12.81 19.07 -26.69
C GLN A 408 -11.95 17.82 -26.48
N LEU A 409 -11.07 17.51 -27.42
CA LEU A 409 -10.17 16.36 -27.36
C LEU A 409 -9.26 16.44 -26.12
N LEU A 410 -8.60 17.57 -25.90
CA LEU A 410 -7.76 17.75 -24.71
C LEU A 410 -8.58 17.66 -23.42
N GLY A 411 -9.83 18.16 -23.41
CA GLY A 411 -10.71 18.09 -22.23
C GLY A 411 -11.10 16.65 -21.88
N THR A 412 -11.41 15.85 -22.88
CA THR A 412 -11.68 14.42 -22.71
C THR A 412 -10.44 13.68 -22.22
N MET A 413 -9.28 13.89 -22.87
CA MET A 413 -8.02 13.28 -22.44
C MET A 413 -7.65 13.67 -21.00
N ALA A 414 -7.80 14.94 -20.64
CA ALA A 414 -7.52 15.45 -19.30
C ALA A 414 -8.45 14.86 -18.23
N SER A 415 -9.75 14.74 -18.51
CA SER A 415 -10.70 14.11 -17.58
C SER A 415 -10.30 12.66 -17.29
N HIS A 416 -9.96 11.91 -18.34
CA HIS A 416 -9.49 10.53 -18.21
C HIS A 416 -8.15 10.41 -17.47
N LEU A 417 -7.20 11.32 -17.72
CA LEU A 417 -5.93 11.39 -16.99
C LEU A 417 -6.16 11.70 -15.50
N ALA A 418 -7.07 12.62 -15.19
CA ALA A 418 -7.43 12.96 -13.82
C ALA A 418 -8.02 11.74 -13.09
N THR A 419 -8.95 11.00 -13.71
CA THR A 419 -9.51 9.76 -13.14
C THR A 419 -8.42 8.69 -12.93
N SER A 420 -7.51 8.52 -13.90
CA SER A 420 -6.42 7.54 -13.77
C SER A 420 -5.45 7.89 -12.63
N LEU A 421 -5.13 9.17 -12.44
CA LEU A 421 -4.29 9.66 -11.33
C LEU A 421 -4.97 9.42 -9.99
N ASP A 422 -6.28 9.72 -9.91
CA ASP A 422 -7.07 9.53 -8.69
C ASP A 422 -7.17 8.05 -8.32
N ASN A 423 -7.44 7.17 -9.29
CA ASN A 423 -7.46 5.73 -9.08
C ASN A 423 -6.10 5.18 -8.59
N ARG A 424 -4.99 5.67 -9.15
CA ARG A 424 -3.64 5.25 -8.69
C ARG A 424 -3.38 5.68 -7.26
N ARG A 425 -3.76 6.91 -6.91
CA ARG A 425 -3.67 7.39 -5.53
C ARG A 425 -4.53 6.53 -4.61
N LEU A 426 -5.80 6.29 -4.95
CA LEU A 426 -6.70 5.46 -4.15
C LEU A 426 -6.13 4.06 -3.96
N LEU A 427 -5.59 3.43 -5.00
CA LEU A 427 -4.93 2.14 -4.90
C LEU A 427 -3.65 2.20 -4.05
N ALA A 428 -2.87 3.27 -4.12
CA ALA A 428 -1.69 3.46 -3.26
C ALA A 428 -2.09 3.61 -1.79
N THR A 429 -3.13 4.40 -1.49
CA THR A 429 -3.68 4.54 -0.13
C THR A 429 -4.23 3.21 0.36
N LEU A 430 -5.04 2.50 -0.43
CA LEU A 430 -5.56 1.18 -0.07
C LEU A 430 -4.44 0.17 0.18
N ARG A 431 -3.37 0.19 -0.62
CA ARG A 431 -2.20 -0.67 -0.40
C ARG A 431 -1.47 -0.28 0.89
N HIS A 432 -1.28 1.00 1.15
CA HIS A 432 -0.65 1.48 2.37
C HIS A 432 -1.47 1.04 3.60
N ASP A 433 -2.78 1.30 3.60
CA ASP A 433 -3.69 0.90 4.69
C ASP A 433 -3.76 -0.62 4.87
N ALA A 434 -3.61 -1.40 3.79
CA ALA A 434 -3.60 -2.85 3.86
C ALA A 434 -2.32 -3.42 4.49
N TYR A 435 -1.18 -2.70 4.44
CA TYR A 435 0.12 -3.18 4.90
C TYR A 435 0.72 -2.41 6.07
N HIS A 436 0.13 -1.30 6.48
CA HIS A 436 0.58 -0.48 7.60
C HIS A 436 -0.47 -0.38 8.71
N ASP A 437 0.00 -0.19 9.93
CA ASP A 437 -0.83 0.11 11.10
C ASP A 437 -1.17 1.62 11.11
N PRO A 438 -2.45 2.00 11.17
CA PRO A 438 -2.87 3.41 11.06
C PRO A 438 -2.46 4.27 12.25
N LEU A 439 -2.15 3.67 13.41
CA LEU A 439 -1.75 4.42 14.61
C LEU A 439 -0.27 4.82 14.56
N THR A 440 0.60 3.85 14.25
CA THR A 440 2.06 4.00 14.34
C THR A 440 2.71 4.30 12.99
N GLY A 441 2.04 3.99 11.87
CA GLY A 441 2.60 4.03 10.52
C GLY A 441 3.60 2.90 10.22
N LEU A 442 3.89 2.04 11.20
CA LEU A 442 4.71 0.84 11.02
C LEU A 442 3.99 -0.19 10.15
N LEU A 443 4.68 -1.25 9.75
CA LEU A 443 4.00 -2.36 9.07
C LEU A 443 2.94 -2.97 10.00
N ASN A 444 1.86 -3.47 9.43
CA ASN A 444 0.95 -4.38 10.13
C ASN A 444 1.40 -5.83 9.90
N ARG A 445 0.73 -6.81 10.53
CA ARG A 445 1.08 -8.23 10.37
C ARG A 445 1.11 -8.69 8.89
N PRO A 446 0.11 -8.39 8.03
CA PRO A 446 0.21 -8.64 6.59
C PRO A 446 1.41 -7.99 5.91
N GLY A 447 1.73 -6.73 6.24
CA GLY A 447 2.86 -6.00 5.68
C GLY A 447 4.20 -6.62 6.07
N PHE A 448 4.35 -6.99 7.33
CA PHE A 448 5.52 -7.69 7.84
C PHE A 448 5.76 -9.00 7.10
N ARG A 449 4.71 -9.81 6.91
CA ARG A 449 4.79 -11.05 6.14
C ARG A 449 5.25 -10.81 4.72
N GLN A 450 4.71 -9.79 4.06
CA GLN A 450 5.06 -9.48 2.68
C GLN A 450 6.52 -9.06 2.54
N VAL A 451 7.03 -8.23 3.45
CA VAL A 451 8.43 -7.76 3.44
C VAL A 451 9.40 -8.87 3.84
N ALA A 452 8.99 -9.80 4.72
CA ALA A 452 9.85 -10.89 5.18
C ALA A 452 10.07 -12.02 4.16
N LYS A 453 9.19 -12.15 3.14
CA LYS A 453 9.23 -13.25 2.15
C LYS A 453 10.55 -13.35 1.39
N GLU A 454 11.08 -12.24 0.91
CA GLU A 454 12.28 -12.23 0.07
C GLU A 454 13.56 -12.43 0.90
N PRO A 455 13.77 -11.71 2.02
CA PRO A 455 14.90 -11.96 2.92
C PRO A 455 14.98 -13.40 3.44
N LEU A 456 13.83 -14.01 3.80
CA LEU A 456 13.79 -15.41 4.28
C LEU A 456 14.03 -16.44 3.17
N ARG A 457 13.81 -16.07 1.90
CA ARG A 457 14.13 -16.93 0.75
C ARG A 457 15.60 -16.83 0.35
N GLU A 458 16.19 -15.65 0.44
CA GLU A 458 17.54 -15.36 -0.04
C GLU A 458 18.64 -15.59 1.01
N GLN A 459 18.34 -15.48 2.31
CA GLN A 459 19.34 -15.55 3.37
C GLN A 459 19.08 -16.68 4.37
N VAL A 460 20.17 -17.32 4.79
CA VAL A 460 20.17 -18.49 5.70
C VAL A 460 20.01 -18.07 7.18
N ASP A 461 20.42 -16.85 7.53
CA ASP A 461 20.47 -16.35 8.91
C ASP A 461 19.53 -15.14 9.10
N ALA A 462 18.29 -15.40 9.50
CA ALA A 462 17.30 -14.40 9.86
C ALA A 462 16.77 -14.64 11.28
N VAL A 463 16.48 -13.54 11.98
CA VAL A 463 15.95 -13.57 13.34
C VAL A 463 14.70 -12.73 13.42
N VAL A 464 13.62 -13.31 13.91
CA VAL A 464 12.41 -12.58 14.27
C VAL A 464 12.45 -12.25 15.75
N LEU A 465 12.39 -10.96 16.06
CA LEU A 465 12.16 -10.45 17.41
C LEU A 465 10.66 -10.22 17.61
N ARG A 466 10.14 -10.62 18.76
CA ARG A 466 8.79 -10.35 19.24
C ARG A 466 8.92 -9.56 20.55
N VAL A 467 8.31 -8.39 20.59
CA VAL A 467 8.35 -7.48 21.75
C VAL A 467 6.94 -7.28 22.28
N ASP A 468 6.76 -7.41 23.59
CA ASP A 468 5.50 -7.12 24.28
C ASP A 468 5.71 -6.18 25.47
N LEU A 469 4.84 -5.20 25.63
CA LEU A 469 4.91 -4.22 26.73
C LEU A 469 3.79 -4.47 27.74
N ASP A 470 4.18 -4.83 28.96
CA ASP A 470 3.28 -5.35 30.02
C ASP A 470 2.30 -4.30 30.60
N VAL A 471 2.59 -3.01 30.42
CA VAL A 471 1.88 -1.92 31.12
C VAL A 471 0.75 -1.29 30.29
N PHE A 472 0.51 -1.77 29.06
CA PHE A 472 -0.47 -1.17 28.15
C PHE A 472 -1.91 -1.26 28.67
N SER A 473 -2.34 -2.42 29.18
CA SER A 473 -3.70 -2.61 29.71
C SER A 473 -3.95 -1.73 30.93
N THR A 474 -3.00 -1.69 31.87
CA THR A 474 -3.07 -0.84 33.07
C THR A 474 -3.18 0.65 32.73
N VAL A 475 -2.41 1.13 31.76
CA VAL A 475 -2.48 2.53 31.30
C VAL A 475 -3.81 2.81 30.60
N SER A 476 -4.27 1.88 29.77
CA SER A 476 -5.57 1.98 29.09
C SER A 476 -6.71 2.08 30.11
N ASP A 477 -6.69 1.26 31.15
CA ASP A 477 -7.74 1.22 32.17
C ASP A 477 -7.70 2.45 33.11
N ALA A 478 -6.50 2.95 33.43
CA ALA A 478 -6.33 4.07 34.35
C ALA A 478 -6.44 5.47 33.70
N LEU A 479 -5.91 5.64 32.49
CA LEU A 479 -5.79 6.95 31.81
C LEU A 479 -6.62 7.03 30.52
N GLY A 480 -7.06 5.91 29.97
CA GLY A 480 -7.85 5.83 28.75
C GLY A 480 -7.03 5.66 27.47
N TYR A 481 -7.71 5.25 26.40
CA TYR A 481 -7.09 4.82 25.13
C TYR A 481 -6.17 5.85 24.47
N VAL A 482 -6.47 7.15 24.56
CA VAL A 482 -5.66 8.20 23.93
C VAL A 482 -4.22 8.22 24.44
N TRP A 483 -4.03 7.93 25.74
CA TRP A 483 -2.71 7.93 26.37
C TRP A 483 -1.97 6.62 26.13
N ALA A 484 -2.68 5.50 26.14
CA ALA A 484 -2.16 4.21 25.74
C ALA A 484 -1.65 4.24 24.28
N ASP A 485 -2.40 4.86 23.37
CA ASP A 485 -2.01 5.05 21.97
C ASP A 485 -0.73 5.88 21.82
N ARG A 486 -0.57 6.95 22.60
CA ARG A 486 0.67 7.75 22.60
C ARG A 486 1.88 6.95 23.08
N MET A 487 1.69 6.11 24.09
CA MET A 487 2.73 5.23 24.59
C MET A 487 3.16 4.22 23.51
N VAL A 488 2.20 3.62 22.79
CA VAL A 488 2.48 2.72 21.66
C VAL A 488 3.22 3.43 20.53
N ILE A 489 2.82 4.66 20.17
CA ILE A 489 3.54 5.46 19.17
C ILE A 489 4.98 5.74 19.62
N ALA A 490 5.19 6.10 20.89
CA ALA A 490 6.51 6.36 21.44
C ALA A 490 7.39 5.09 21.45
N ALA A 491 6.83 3.94 21.85
CA ALA A 491 7.51 2.66 21.81
C ALA A 491 7.93 2.30 20.38
N GLY A 492 7.01 2.38 19.41
CA GLY A 492 7.32 2.11 18.01
C GLY A 492 8.45 2.98 17.45
N ARG A 493 8.53 4.26 17.87
CA ARG A 493 9.63 5.16 17.53
C ARG A 493 10.95 4.73 18.17
N ARG A 494 10.96 4.40 19.47
CA ARG A 494 12.18 3.91 20.14
C ARG A 494 12.72 2.64 19.50
N ILE A 495 11.84 1.69 19.16
CA ILE A 495 12.25 0.46 18.46
C ILE A 495 12.85 0.79 17.09
N ARG A 496 12.22 1.71 16.33
CA ARG A 496 12.73 2.18 15.04
C ARG A 496 14.10 2.85 15.17
N ASP A 497 14.28 3.71 16.17
CA ASP A 497 15.53 4.44 16.40
C ASP A 497 16.66 3.48 16.84
N ALA A 498 16.35 2.47 17.64
CA ALA A 498 17.31 1.46 18.09
C ALA A 498 17.74 0.48 16.99
N LEU A 499 16.81 0.07 16.11
CA LEU A 499 17.07 -0.93 15.06
C LEU A 499 17.46 -0.31 13.71
N GLY A 500 17.12 0.96 13.47
CA GLY A 500 17.40 1.67 12.22
C GLY A 500 16.27 1.63 11.19
N PRO A 501 16.39 2.43 10.11
CA PRO A 501 15.33 2.60 9.10
C PRO A 501 15.14 1.39 8.20
N ASP A 502 16.19 0.59 7.98
CA ASP A 502 16.19 -0.52 7.02
C ASP A 502 15.64 -1.83 7.59
N VAL A 503 15.46 -1.91 8.92
CA VAL A 503 14.93 -3.11 9.58
C VAL A 503 13.41 -3.18 9.43
N PRO A 504 12.84 -4.24 8.85
CA PRO A 504 11.39 -4.43 8.84
C PRO A 504 10.86 -4.48 10.27
N LEU A 505 9.94 -3.56 10.60
CA LEU A 505 9.34 -3.42 11.93
C LEU A 505 7.84 -3.27 11.77
N ALA A 506 7.10 -4.03 12.56
CA ALA A 506 5.66 -4.08 12.53
C ALA A 506 5.04 -3.94 13.92
N ARG A 507 3.84 -3.35 13.96
CA ARG A 507 2.93 -3.50 15.08
C ARG A 507 1.96 -4.64 14.76
N LEU A 508 1.87 -5.61 15.66
CA LEU A 508 0.99 -6.76 15.51
C LEU A 508 -0.41 -6.45 16.05
N GLU A 509 -0.50 -6.10 17.33
CA GLU A 509 -1.76 -5.82 18.05
C GLU A 509 -1.47 -5.09 19.39
N GLY A 510 -2.30 -4.17 19.88
CA GLY A 510 -2.06 -3.52 21.18
C GLY A 510 -0.69 -2.84 21.29
N ALA A 511 0.10 -3.16 22.33
CA ALA A 511 1.51 -2.77 22.49
C ALA A 511 2.52 -3.82 21.95
N SER A 512 2.00 -4.55 20.99
CA SER A 512 2.50 -5.65 20.18
C SER A 512 3.54 -5.37 19.09
N PHE A 513 4.84 -5.69 19.19
CA PHE A 513 5.76 -5.42 18.06
C PHE A 513 6.53 -6.65 17.55
N ALA A 514 6.94 -6.59 16.29
CA ALA A 514 7.82 -7.56 15.67
C ALA A 514 8.85 -6.91 14.76
N ALA A 515 10.09 -7.39 14.80
CA ALA A 515 11.16 -6.94 13.92
C ALA A 515 11.87 -8.12 13.25
N LEU A 516 12.36 -7.93 12.02
CA LEU A 516 13.12 -8.93 11.28
C LEU A 516 14.57 -8.47 11.12
N LEU A 517 15.50 -9.15 11.80
CA LEU A 517 16.93 -8.93 11.62
C LEU A 517 17.45 -9.90 10.56
N VAL A 518 18.02 -9.35 9.50
CA VAL A 518 18.49 -10.08 8.31
C VAL A 518 20.03 -10.14 8.36
N GLY A 519 20.63 -11.30 8.14
CA GLY A 519 22.08 -11.51 8.27
C GLY A 519 22.58 -11.47 9.72
N CYS A 520 21.71 -11.80 10.67
CA CYS A 520 21.99 -11.77 12.10
C CYS A 520 22.21 -13.19 12.62
N ALA A 521 23.42 -13.49 13.10
CA ALA A 521 23.72 -14.77 13.73
C ALA A 521 22.97 -14.93 15.07
N PRO A 522 22.59 -16.15 15.47
CA PRO A 522 21.86 -16.41 16.71
C PRO A 522 22.49 -15.78 17.96
N GLU A 523 23.82 -15.74 18.04
CA GLU A 523 24.55 -15.20 19.19
C GLU A 523 24.42 -13.67 19.29
N ARG A 524 24.20 -12.99 18.16
CA ARG A 524 23.97 -11.53 18.13
C ARG A 524 22.51 -11.16 18.40
N ALA A 525 21.58 -12.11 18.22
CA ALA A 525 20.16 -11.89 18.47
C ALA A 525 19.89 -11.52 19.94
N GLN A 526 20.51 -12.25 20.88
CA GLN A 526 20.39 -11.98 22.32
C GLN A 526 20.85 -10.56 22.65
N ALA A 527 22.05 -10.18 22.21
CA ALA A 527 22.59 -8.85 22.48
C ALA A 527 21.72 -7.73 21.87
N ALA A 528 21.20 -7.93 20.66
CA ALA A 528 20.29 -6.97 20.02
C ALA A 528 18.97 -6.84 20.79
N ALA A 529 18.42 -7.96 21.28
CA ALA A 529 17.21 -7.97 22.10
C ALA A 529 17.45 -7.30 23.48
N GLU A 530 18.58 -7.54 24.13
CA GLU A 530 18.94 -6.88 25.40
C GLU A 530 19.11 -5.36 25.27
N LEU A 531 19.77 -4.90 24.19
CA LEU A 531 19.88 -3.48 23.88
C LEU A 531 18.51 -2.85 23.63
N LEU A 532 17.67 -3.52 22.83
CA LEU A 532 16.32 -3.05 22.55
C LEU A 532 15.48 -2.96 23.82
N ARG A 533 15.59 -3.96 24.71
CA ARG A 533 14.92 -3.93 26.01
C ARG A 533 15.35 -2.73 26.85
N ALA A 534 16.65 -2.45 26.94
CA ALA A 534 17.16 -1.34 27.73
C ALA A 534 16.58 0.02 27.29
N GLU A 535 16.39 0.22 25.98
CA GLU A 535 15.74 1.41 25.43
C GLU A 535 14.23 1.47 25.73
N LEU A 536 13.57 0.31 25.77
CA LEU A 536 12.13 0.21 25.99
C LEU A 536 11.72 0.38 27.44
N VAL A 537 12.57 0.04 28.40
CA VAL A 537 12.29 0.17 29.84
C VAL A 537 12.41 1.62 30.33
N ALA A 538 13.05 2.50 29.56
CA ALA A 538 13.14 3.91 29.89
C ALA A 538 11.73 4.55 30.10
N PRO A 539 11.53 5.45 31.08
CA PRO A 539 10.20 5.98 31.38
C PRO A 539 9.54 6.67 30.16
N TYR A 540 8.25 6.44 29.97
CA TYR A 540 7.44 7.07 28.93
C TYR A 540 6.76 8.34 29.47
N PRO A 541 6.90 9.49 28.80
CA PRO A 541 6.16 10.69 29.16
C PRO A 541 4.70 10.54 28.70
N VAL A 542 3.79 10.32 29.66
CA VAL A 542 2.35 10.19 29.42
C VAL A 542 1.62 11.24 30.24
N ASP A 543 1.15 12.29 29.58
CA ASP A 543 0.59 13.50 30.19
C ASP A 543 1.56 14.21 31.17
N ARG A 544 1.20 14.26 32.46
CA ARG A 544 2.01 14.79 33.56
C ARG A 544 2.73 13.69 34.35
N LEU A 545 2.59 12.45 33.94
CA LEU A 545 3.14 11.27 34.61
C LEU A 545 4.29 10.67 33.79
N SER A 546 5.15 9.95 34.50
CA SER A 546 6.20 9.13 33.89
C SER A 546 5.85 7.67 34.18
N VAL A 547 5.63 6.89 33.12
CA VAL A 547 5.24 5.48 33.24
C VAL A 547 6.43 4.62 32.85
N GLU A 548 6.89 3.79 33.77
CA GLU A 548 7.87 2.74 33.48
C GLU A 548 7.13 1.53 32.92
N ALA A 549 7.66 0.93 31.86
CA ALA A 549 7.07 -0.23 31.22
C ALA A 549 8.07 -1.38 31.16
N ASN A 550 7.64 -2.56 31.61
CA ASN A 550 8.41 -3.78 31.38
C ASN A 550 8.27 -4.19 29.90
N ALA A 551 9.38 -4.59 29.30
CA ALA A 551 9.44 -5.04 27.92
C ALA A 551 9.93 -6.49 27.88
N MET A 552 9.05 -7.40 27.47
CA MET A 552 9.38 -8.81 27.25
C MET A 552 9.76 -9.01 25.78
N ILE A 553 10.93 -9.59 25.53
CA ILE A 553 11.43 -9.81 24.17
C ILE A 553 11.77 -11.27 23.94
N GLY A 554 11.02 -11.91 23.05
CA GLY A 554 11.28 -13.26 22.57
C GLY A 554 11.90 -13.20 21.18
N TYR A 555 12.80 -14.14 20.86
CA TYR A 555 13.35 -14.22 19.50
C TYR A 555 13.44 -15.65 18.99
N ALA A 556 13.33 -15.80 17.67
CA ALA A 556 13.45 -17.09 16.99
C ALA A 556 14.33 -16.94 15.75
N THR A 557 15.20 -17.92 15.51
CA THR A 557 16.14 -17.95 14.39
C THR A 557 15.67 -18.91 13.30
N SER A 558 15.95 -18.58 12.05
CA SER A 558 15.65 -19.44 10.89
C SER A 558 16.44 -20.75 10.88
N SER A 559 17.60 -20.78 11.53
CA SER A 559 18.53 -21.91 11.59
C SER A 559 18.26 -22.90 12.72
N ALA A 560 17.19 -22.72 13.50
CA ALA A 560 16.81 -23.64 14.56
C ALA A 560 16.23 -24.96 13.99
N GLU A 561 17.12 -25.94 13.82
CA GLU A 561 16.94 -27.42 13.79
C GLU A 561 15.94 -28.07 12.79
N ASP A 562 15.18 -27.33 11.98
CA ASP A 562 14.27 -27.92 10.99
C ASP A 562 14.76 -27.80 9.54
N ASP A 563 14.73 -28.92 8.81
CA ASP A 563 15.09 -29.09 7.39
C ASP A 563 13.98 -28.58 6.42
N ASP A 564 12.91 -27.99 6.96
CA ASP A 564 11.80 -27.40 6.20
C ASP A 564 11.95 -25.88 6.10
N GLN A 565 11.62 -25.30 4.94
CA GLN A 565 11.57 -23.84 4.75
C GLN A 565 10.62 -23.19 5.77
N VAL A 566 11.16 -22.62 6.84
CA VAL A 566 10.38 -21.97 7.89
C VAL A 566 9.79 -20.65 7.36
N ASP A 567 8.46 -20.58 7.27
CA ASP A 567 7.74 -19.35 6.97
C ASP A 567 7.82 -18.36 8.15
N VAL A 568 7.72 -17.06 7.85
CA VAL A 568 7.78 -15.97 8.84
C VAL A 568 6.75 -16.14 9.96
N ASP A 569 5.60 -16.75 9.67
CA ASP A 569 4.57 -17.05 10.67
C ASP A 569 5.04 -18.07 11.70
N GLY A 570 5.81 -19.08 11.28
CA GLY A 570 6.40 -20.06 12.18
C GLY A 570 7.45 -19.40 13.09
N LEU A 571 8.28 -18.51 12.56
CA LEU A 571 9.26 -17.76 13.35
C LEU A 571 8.58 -16.78 14.33
N LEU A 572 7.54 -16.07 13.90
CA LEU A 572 6.73 -15.22 14.78
C LEU A 572 6.10 -16.03 15.92
N GLN A 573 5.55 -17.21 15.62
CA GLN A 573 4.97 -18.08 16.64
C GLN A 573 6.01 -18.59 17.64
N ARG A 574 7.19 -18.99 17.16
CA ARG A 574 8.32 -19.42 18.01
C ARG A 574 8.78 -18.27 18.92
N ALA A 575 8.93 -17.07 18.37
CA ALA A 575 9.31 -15.89 19.16
C ALA A 575 8.23 -15.52 20.19
N ASP A 576 6.94 -15.68 19.86
CA ASP A 576 5.82 -15.48 20.79
C ASP A 576 5.81 -16.51 21.93
N VAL A 577 6.12 -17.77 21.64
CA VAL A 577 6.33 -18.80 22.68
C VAL A 577 7.50 -18.43 23.59
N ALA A 578 8.58 -17.87 23.04
CA ALA A 578 9.71 -17.41 23.83
C ALA A 578 9.35 -16.23 24.74
N VAL A 579 8.55 -15.25 24.25
CA VAL A 579 7.97 -14.19 25.09
C VAL A 579 7.15 -14.81 26.22
N ARG A 580 6.23 -15.73 25.95
CA ARG A 580 5.39 -16.33 27.02
C ARG A 580 6.17 -17.22 27.99
N ALA A 581 7.36 -17.68 27.60
CA ALA A 581 8.23 -18.49 28.44
C ALA A 581 9.13 -17.65 29.36
N THR A 582 9.12 -16.32 29.25
CA THR A 582 9.77 -15.45 30.23
C THR A 582 9.12 -15.65 31.60
N LYS A 583 9.94 -15.89 32.63
CA LYS A 583 9.53 -16.01 34.03
C LYS A 583 9.95 -14.77 34.80
N ASP A 584 9.42 -14.56 36.00
CA ASP A 584 9.80 -13.47 36.90
C ASP A 584 11.34 -13.34 36.99
N GLY A 585 11.87 -12.26 36.40
CA GLY A 585 13.30 -11.91 36.36
C GLY A 585 14.01 -12.07 35.00
N GLU A 586 13.47 -12.83 34.04
CA GLU A 586 14.01 -12.90 32.68
C GLU A 586 13.14 -12.11 31.70
N GLU A 587 13.69 -11.08 31.05
CA GLU A 587 12.91 -10.20 30.15
C GLU A 587 13.29 -10.38 28.67
N VAL A 588 14.32 -11.18 28.38
CA VAL A 588 14.74 -11.54 27.01
C VAL A 588 14.95 -13.04 26.93
N ARG A 589 14.35 -13.71 25.95
CA ARG A 589 14.46 -15.17 25.80
C ARG A 589 14.49 -15.63 24.34
N GLY A 590 15.44 -16.50 24.02
CA GLY A 590 15.49 -17.20 22.74
C GLY A 590 14.58 -18.43 22.73
N TYR A 591 13.92 -18.69 21.61
CA TYR A 591 13.13 -19.90 21.43
C TYR A 591 14.02 -21.15 21.47
N MET A 592 13.59 -22.16 22.24
CA MET A 592 14.13 -23.51 22.20
C MET A 592 12.99 -24.49 21.91
N ALA A 593 13.25 -25.57 21.18
CA ALA A 593 12.24 -26.56 20.82
C ALA A 593 11.49 -27.14 22.05
N SER A 594 12.18 -27.27 23.18
CA SER A 594 11.60 -27.69 24.46
C SER A 594 10.48 -26.76 24.96
N MET A 595 10.51 -25.46 24.64
CA MET A 595 9.48 -24.50 25.04
C MET A 595 8.16 -24.72 24.31
N GLY A 596 8.23 -25.05 23.01
CA GLY A 596 7.03 -25.38 22.22
C GLY A 596 6.31 -26.61 22.78
N GLN A 597 7.06 -27.64 23.17
CA GLN A 597 6.53 -28.85 23.78
C GLN A 597 5.87 -28.58 25.14
N ILE A 598 6.47 -27.73 25.98
CA ILE A 598 5.89 -27.34 27.29
C ILE A 598 4.56 -26.60 27.10
N PHE A 599 4.49 -25.66 26.14
CA PHE A 599 3.26 -24.91 25.89
C PHE A 599 2.13 -25.81 25.37
N MET A 600 2.44 -26.71 24.43
CA MET A 600 1.46 -27.67 23.91
C MET A 600 0.97 -28.63 25.02
N ARG A 601 1.90 -29.15 25.84
CA ARG A 601 1.57 -30.03 26.97
C ARG A 601 0.65 -29.33 27.98
N ARG A 602 0.92 -28.06 28.32
CA ARG A 602 0.04 -27.24 29.19
C ARG A 602 -1.34 -27.02 28.58
N PHE A 603 -1.41 -26.74 27.28
CA PHE A 603 -2.67 -26.56 26.58
C PHE A 603 -3.50 -27.86 26.57
N GLN A 604 -2.88 -29.01 26.29
CA GLN A 604 -3.52 -30.32 26.37
C GLN A 604 -4.05 -30.61 27.78
N MET A 605 -3.26 -30.33 28.83
CA MET A 605 -3.73 -30.45 30.21
C MET A 605 -4.98 -29.59 30.46
N VAL A 606 -4.97 -28.31 30.10
CA VAL A 606 -6.13 -27.42 30.33
C VAL A 606 -7.37 -27.89 29.57
N THR A 607 -7.21 -28.24 28.30
CA THR A 607 -8.34 -28.63 27.43
C THR A 607 -8.96 -29.97 27.83
N GLN A 608 -8.17 -30.91 28.33
CA GLN A 608 -8.64 -32.24 28.72
C GLN A 608 -9.06 -32.33 30.19
N PHE A 609 -8.69 -31.36 31.04
CA PHE A 609 -8.88 -31.40 32.49
C PHE A 609 -10.31 -31.79 32.94
N ARG A 610 -11.35 -31.14 32.39
CA ARG A 610 -12.74 -31.42 32.79
C ARG A 610 -13.16 -32.85 32.42
N GLN A 611 -12.82 -33.29 31.21
CA GLN A 611 -13.08 -34.64 30.75
C GLN A 611 -12.32 -35.67 31.59
N SER A 612 -11.05 -35.41 31.90
CA SER A 612 -10.23 -36.26 32.77
C SER A 612 -10.81 -36.42 34.17
N LEU A 613 -11.44 -35.38 34.71
CA LEU A 613 -12.12 -35.42 35.99
C LEU A 613 -13.37 -36.33 35.95
N GLU A 614 -14.18 -36.22 34.89
CA GLU A 614 -15.36 -37.07 34.67
C GLU A 614 -14.99 -38.54 34.40
N GLU A 615 -13.86 -38.78 33.73
CA GLU A 615 -13.35 -40.12 33.42
C GLU A 615 -12.60 -40.79 34.59
N GLY A 616 -12.53 -40.15 35.76
CA GLY A 616 -11.86 -40.70 36.94
C GLY A 616 -10.34 -40.80 36.81
N GLN A 617 -9.73 -39.97 35.96
CA GLN A 617 -8.27 -39.92 35.79
C GLN A 617 -7.58 -39.12 36.89
N LEU A 618 -8.33 -38.33 37.65
CA LEU A 618 -7.88 -37.64 38.85
C LEU A 618 -8.26 -38.43 40.10
N SER A 619 -7.35 -38.48 41.06
CA SER A 619 -7.57 -39.09 42.36
C SER A 619 -6.93 -38.27 43.47
N VAL A 620 -7.39 -38.47 44.70
CA VAL A 620 -6.80 -37.84 45.90
C VAL A 620 -6.00 -38.89 46.65
N HIS A 621 -4.72 -38.59 46.88
CA HIS A 621 -3.88 -39.33 47.80
C HIS A 621 -3.84 -38.60 49.14
N TYR A 622 -3.59 -39.32 50.22
CA TYR A 622 -3.64 -38.79 51.57
C TYR A 622 -2.31 -39.05 52.27
N GLN A 623 -1.73 -38.01 52.87
CA GLN A 623 -0.52 -38.13 53.69
C GLN A 623 -0.84 -37.93 55.17
N PRO A 624 -0.63 -38.95 56.04
CA PRO A 624 -0.88 -38.83 57.47
C PRO A 624 -0.01 -37.77 58.16
N LYS A 625 -0.61 -37.04 59.09
CA LYS A 625 0.02 -36.11 60.03
C LYS A 625 -0.06 -36.69 61.44
N ILE A 626 1.06 -36.66 62.17
CA ILE A 626 1.10 -37.13 63.57
C ILE A 626 1.45 -35.98 64.52
N THR A 627 0.88 -36.00 65.69
CA THR A 627 1.37 -35.22 66.82
C THR A 627 2.72 -35.77 67.29
N LEU A 628 3.71 -34.92 67.51
CA LEU A 628 5.02 -35.36 67.97
C LEU A 628 5.02 -35.94 69.41
N PRO A 629 4.37 -35.30 70.41
CA PRO A 629 4.49 -35.74 71.80
C PRO A 629 3.92 -37.13 72.12
N ASN A 630 2.88 -37.55 71.39
CA ASN A 630 2.15 -38.80 71.66
C ASN A 630 1.90 -39.64 70.41
N ARG A 631 2.42 -39.24 69.25
CA ARG A 631 2.40 -39.98 67.98
C ARG A 631 0.99 -40.34 67.51
N GLN A 632 0.02 -39.49 67.84
CA GLN A 632 -1.37 -39.70 67.46
C GLN A 632 -1.62 -39.19 66.05
N ILE A 633 -2.39 -39.94 65.27
CA ILE A 633 -2.85 -39.49 63.96
C ILE A 633 -3.86 -38.37 64.17
N GLN A 634 -3.48 -37.15 63.79
CA GLN A 634 -4.34 -35.97 63.91
C GLN A 634 -5.22 -35.80 62.66
N GLY A 635 -4.63 -36.03 61.50
CA GLY A 635 -5.25 -35.73 60.23
C GLY A 635 -4.47 -36.29 59.05
N VAL A 636 -4.94 -35.97 57.85
CA VAL A 636 -4.26 -36.24 56.60
C VAL A 636 -4.20 -34.98 55.74
N GLU A 637 -3.17 -34.84 54.92
CA GLU A 637 -3.18 -33.88 53.82
C GLU A 637 -3.71 -34.55 52.53
N ALA A 638 -4.69 -33.92 51.89
CA ALA A 638 -5.29 -34.34 50.64
C ALA A 638 -4.50 -33.77 49.44
N LEU A 639 -3.83 -34.68 48.73
CA LEU A 639 -2.88 -34.38 47.67
C LEU A 639 -3.39 -34.96 46.35
N VAL A 640 -3.80 -34.08 45.44
CA VAL A 640 -4.32 -34.49 44.13
C VAL A 640 -3.24 -35.16 43.27
N ARG A 641 -3.63 -36.19 42.53
CA ARG A 641 -2.83 -36.90 41.53
C ARG A 641 -3.63 -37.00 40.24
N TRP A 642 -2.95 -36.86 39.12
CA TRP A 642 -3.57 -37.02 37.81
C TRP A 642 -2.81 -38.06 36.99
N VAL A 643 -3.51 -39.11 36.58
CA VAL A 643 -3.00 -40.13 35.66
C VAL A 643 -3.53 -39.85 34.27
N HIS A 644 -2.79 -39.06 33.50
CA HIS A 644 -3.14 -38.69 32.13
C HIS A 644 -2.85 -39.85 31.15
N PRO A 645 -3.74 -40.13 30.18
CA PRO A 645 -3.54 -41.23 29.21
C PRO A 645 -2.24 -41.12 28.42
N GLU A 646 -1.89 -39.91 28.00
CA GLU A 646 -0.67 -39.62 27.22
C GLU A 646 0.56 -39.33 28.08
N PHE A 647 0.44 -38.50 29.13
CA PHE A 647 1.60 -38.04 29.92
C PHE A 647 1.92 -38.91 31.15
N GLY A 648 1.10 -39.93 31.43
CA GLY A 648 1.27 -40.77 32.61
C GLY A 648 0.95 -40.02 33.90
N ARG A 649 1.76 -40.23 34.94
CA ARG A 649 1.52 -39.64 36.27
C ARG A 649 2.01 -38.21 36.33
N LEU A 650 1.08 -37.27 36.49
CA LEU A 650 1.33 -35.86 36.67
C LEU A 650 1.22 -35.49 38.16
N GLY A 651 2.26 -34.81 38.67
CA GLY A 651 2.27 -34.23 40.01
C GLY A 651 1.58 -32.86 40.05
N PRO A 652 1.10 -32.42 41.23
CA PRO A 652 0.40 -31.13 41.37
C PRO A 652 1.23 -29.95 40.86
N ASP A 653 2.54 -29.92 41.12
CA ASP A 653 3.47 -28.87 40.67
C ASP A 653 3.49 -28.69 39.13
N GLU A 654 3.10 -29.72 38.39
CA GLU A 654 3.13 -29.69 36.92
C GLU A 654 1.82 -29.13 36.34
N PHE A 655 0.67 -29.59 36.83
CA PHE A 655 -0.62 -29.28 36.22
C PHE A 655 -1.40 -28.18 36.95
N VAL A 656 -1.27 -28.05 38.28
CA VAL A 656 -2.04 -27.06 39.05
C VAL A 656 -1.80 -25.64 38.55
N PRO A 657 -0.55 -25.18 38.26
CA PRO A 657 -0.33 -23.85 37.70
C PRO A 657 -1.04 -23.63 36.35
N ALA A 658 -1.14 -24.66 35.51
CA ALA A 658 -1.82 -24.58 34.22
C ALA A 658 -3.34 -24.45 34.39
N ILE A 659 -3.92 -25.25 35.29
CA ILE A 659 -5.35 -25.21 35.63
C ILE A 659 -5.73 -23.88 36.30
N GLU A 660 -4.86 -23.37 37.16
CA GLU A 660 -5.02 -22.09 37.83
C GLU A 660 -5.02 -20.92 36.83
N ALA A 661 -4.02 -20.87 35.94
CA ALA A 661 -3.96 -19.86 34.88
C ALA A 661 -5.20 -19.87 33.98
N ALA A 662 -5.75 -21.05 33.71
CA ALA A 662 -6.98 -21.24 32.93
C ALA A 662 -8.29 -20.93 33.68
N GLY A 663 -8.21 -20.54 34.97
CA GLY A 663 -9.40 -20.25 35.77
C GLY A 663 -10.21 -21.50 36.16
N LEU A 664 -9.63 -22.69 36.06
CA LEU A 664 -10.28 -23.96 36.36
C LEU A 664 -10.02 -24.45 37.80
N ILE A 665 -9.30 -23.67 38.61
CA ILE A 665 -8.93 -24.04 39.97
C ILE A 665 -10.12 -24.30 40.89
N GLY A 666 -11.22 -23.53 40.76
CA GLY A 666 -12.45 -23.77 41.53
C GLY A 666 -13.09 -25.14 41.27
N VAL A 667 -12.91 -25.70 40.07
CA VAL A 667 -13.35 -27.06 39.74
C VAL A 667 -12.47 -28.09 40.45
N LEU A 668 -11.16 -27.88 40.44
CA LEU A 668 -10.21 -28.75 41.13
C LEU A 668 -10.43 -28.74 42.64
N THR A 669 -10.56 -27.56 43.26
CA THR A 669 -10.80 -27.40 44.70
C THR A 669 -12.09 -28.11 45.12
N SER A 670 -13.18 -27.94 44.36
CA SER A 670 -14.45 -28.61 44.65
C SER A 670 -14.31 -30.14 44.64
N PHE A 671 -13.58 -30.69 43.66
CA PHE A 671 -13.34 -32.13 43.57
C PHE A 671 -12.52 -32.66 44.76
N VAL A 672 -11.40 -31.99 45.09
CA VAL A 672 -10.56 -32.42 46.22
C VAL A 672 -11.31 -32.29 47.55
N LEU A 673 -12.09 -31.22 47.71
CA LEU A 673 -12.94 -31.01 48.89
C LEU A 673 -13.98 -32.13 49.02
N GLU A 674 -14.71 -32.44 47.95
CA GLU A 674 -15.74 -33.48 47.97
C GLU A 674 -15.16 -34.86 48.35
N GLU A 675 -14.05 -35.25 47.72
CA GLU A 675 -13.38 -36.52 48.03
C GLU A 675 -12.83 -36.58 49.47
N SER A 676 -12.32 -35.45 49.97
CA SER A 676 -11.82 -35.34 51.34
C SER A 676 -12.96 -35.42 52.36
N LEU A 677 -14.09 -34.74 52.14
CA LEU A 677 -15.25 -34.78 53.04
C LEU A 677 -15.91 -36.16 53.07
N LYS A 678 -15.99 -36.86 51.93
CA LYS A 678 -16.41 -38.28 51.89
C LYS A 678 -15.53 -39.15 52.79
N ARG A 679 -14.22 -38.90 52.80
CA ARG A 679 -13.27 -39.64 53.64
C ARG A 679 -13.47 -39.37 55.12
N VAL A 680 -13.58 -38.10 55.49
CA VAL A 680 -13.82 -37.70 56.89
C VAL A 680 -15.12 -38.29 57.40
N ARG A 681 -16.19 -38.33 56.58
CA ARG A 681 -17.47 -38.97 56.95
C ARG A 681 -17.28 -40.44 57.29
N LYS A 682 -16.57 -41.18 56.44
CA LYS A 682 -16.31 -42.61 56.65
C LYS A 682 -15.57 -42.85 57.97
N TRP A 683 -14.56 -42.05 58.27
CA TRP A 683 -13.85 -42.15 59.55
C TRP A 683 -14.75 -41.86 60.75
N LEU A 684 -15.61 -40.83 60.65
CA LEU A 684 -16.56 -40.53 61.71
C LEU A 684 -17.55 -41.67 61.97
N ASP A 685 -18.01 -42.34 60.91
CA ASP A 685 -18.88 -43.52 61.02
C ASP A 685 -18.17 -44.71 61.71
N GLU A 686 -16.85 -44.80 61.58
CA GLU A 686 -16.00 -45.77 62.26
C GLU A 686 -15.59 -45.34 63.69
N GLY A 687 -16.05 -44.18 64.16
CA GLY A 687 -15.71 -43.62 65.47
C GLY A 687 -14.30 -42.99 65.54
N LEU A 688 -13.70 -42.70 64.38
CA LEU A 688 -12.41 -42.04 64.23
C LEU A 688 -12.63 -40.55 63.93
N ARG A 689 -11.86 -39.67 64.57
CA ARG A 689 -11.89 -38.22 64.30
C ARG A 689 -10.56 -37.79 63.69
N ILE A 690 -10.42 -38.03 62.39
CA ILE A 690 -9.23 -37.66 61.60
C ILE A 690 -9.62 -36.49 60.71
N SER A 691 -8.89 -35.38 60.78
CA SER A 691 -9.12 -34.21 59.91
C SER A 691 -8.53 -34.41 58.51
N ALA A 692 -9.03 -33.68 57.52
CA ALA A 692 -8.46 -33.61 56.18
C ALA A 692 -8.06 -32.17 55.85
N ALA A 693 -6.81 -31.98 55.44
CA ALA A 693 -6.27 -30.72 54.98
C ALA A 693 -6.31 -30.63 53.45
N VAL A 694 -6.87 -29.54 52.92
CA VAL A 694 -7.04 -29.30 51.48
C VAL A 694 -6.32 -28.02 51.10
N ASN A 695 -5.47 -28.10 50.08
CA ASN A 695 -4.78 -26.94 49.52
C ASN A 695 -5.77 -25.97 48.84
N LEU A 696 -5.65 -24.69 49.16
CA LEU A 696 -6.51 -23.60 48.70
C LEU A 696 -5.70 -22.57 47.93
N SER A 697 -6.06 -22.36 46.65
CA SER A 697 -5.47 -21.29 45.85
C SER A 697 -6.08 -19.94 46.22
N VAL A 698 -5.28 -18.88 46.13
CA VAL A 698 -5.71 -17.49 46.29
C VAL A 698 -6.84 -17.13 45.33
N ARG A 699 -6.87 -17.73 44.14
CA ARG A 699 -7.95 -17.47 43.17
C ARG A 699 -9.31 -17.94 43.67
N ASN A 700 -9.37 -18.93 44.56
CA ASN A 700 -10.61 -19.30 45.24
C ASN A 700 -11.07 -18.20 46.22
N LEU A 701 -10.13 -17.47 46.82
CA LEU A 701 -10.39 -16.34 47.72
C LEU A 701 -10.78 -15.04 46.96
N ALA A 702 -10.96 -15.11 45.65
CA ALA A 702 -11.60 -14.04 44.88
C ALA A 702 -13.11 -14.27 44.67
N ASP A 703 -13.61 -15.47 44.99
CA ASP A 703 -15.03 -15.84 44.87
C ASP A 703 -15.75 -15.59 46.20
N GLU A 704 -16.55 -14.52 46.28
CA GLU A 704 -17.30 -14.14 47.48
C GLU A 704 -18.30 -15.23 47.92
N ASP A 705 -18.78 -16.08 47.00
CA ASP A 705 -19.71 -17.17 47.32
C ASP A 705 -18.99 -18.44 47.85
N PHE A 706 -17.65 -18.46 47.89
CA PHE A 706 -16.88 -19.65 48.25
C PHE A 706 -17.19 -20.19 49.67
N PRO A 707 -17.22 -19.39 50.75
CA PRO A 707 -17.58 -19.87 52.09
C PRO A 707 -18.96 -20.52 52.15
N THR A 708 -19.94 -19.93 51.44
CA THR A 708 -21.30 -20.47 51.34
C THR A 708 -21.33 -21.83 50.65
N LYS A 709 -20.48 -22.06 49.63
CA LYS A 709 -20.33 -23.35 48.97
C LYS A 709 -19.72 -24.39 49.91
N VAL A 710 -18.68 -24.02 50.67
CA VAL A 710 -18.03 -24.92 51.63
C VAL A 710 -19.00 -25.32 52.75
N ALA A 711 -19.74 -24.37 53.32
CA ALA A 711 -20.75 -24.64 54.35
C ALA A 711 -21.79 -25.67 53.86
N ARG A 712 -22.24 -25.54 52.61
CA ARG A 712 -23.19 -26.48 52.00
C ARG A 712 -22.62 -27.89 51.86
N GLU A 713 -21.36 -28.03 51.48
CA GLU A 713 -20.72 -29.35 51.37
C GLU A 713 -20.51 -29.99 52.76
N LEU A 714 -20.10 -29.21 53.76
CA LEU A 714 -20.01 -29.68 55.16
C LEU A 714 -21.36 -30.19 55.66
N ASP A 715 -22.45 -29.44 55.43
CA ASP A 715 -23.81 -29.85 55.78
C ASP A 715 -24.25 -31.11 55.02
N ARG A 716 -23.97 -31.17 53.71
CA ARG A 716 -24.32 -32.29 52.84
C ARG A 716 -23.70 -33.61 53.31
N PHE A 717 -22.44 -33.57 53.75
CA PHE A 717 -21.72 -34.75 54.25
C PHE A 717 -21.83 -34.94 55.77
N GLY A 718 -22.45 -34.01 56.49
CA GLY A 718 -22.60 -34.05 57.95
C GLY A 718 -21.25 -34.03 58.67
N ILE A 719 -20.33 -33.17 58.22
CA ILE A 719 -18.97 -33.05 58.74
C ILE A 719 -18.87 -31.86 59.70
N PRO A 720 -18.42 -32.08 60.95
CA PRO A 720 -18.04 -30.99 61.84
C PRO A 720 -16.94 -30.12 61.19
N PRO A 721 -17.12 -28.79 61.10
CA PRO A 721 -16.18 -27.90 60.42
C PRO A 721 -14.73 -28.01 60.91
N GLU A 722 -14.52 -28.34 62.20
CA GLU A 722 -13.19 -28.48 62.79
C GLU A 722 -12.36 -29.65 62.22
N LEU A 723 -12.97 -30.56 61.45
CA LEU A 723 -12.29 -31.67 60.77
C LEU A 723 -11.85 -31.34 59.34
N LEU A 724 -12.15 -30.14 58.86
CA LEU A 724 -11.62 -29.61 57.61
C LEU A 724 -10.55 -28.58 57.91
N THR A 725 -9.41 -28.71 57.24
CA THR A 725 -8.34 -27.70 57.26
C THR A 725 -8.14 -27.17 55.85
N PHE A 726 -8.07 -25.85 55.67
CA PHE A 726 -7.58 -25.27 54.42
C PHE A 726 -6.15 -24.80 54.58
N GLU A 727 -5.31 -25.16 53.62
CA GLU A 727 -3.90 -24.78 53.55
C GLU A 727 -3.71 -23.72 52.47
N LEU A 728 -3.04 -22.61 52.80
CA LEU A 728 -2.85 -21.46 51.93
C LEU A 728 -1.39 -21.04 51.97
N THR A 729 -0.77 -20.85 50.80
CA THR A 729 0.63 -20.43 50.74
C THR A 729 0.81 -19.00 51.24
N GLU A 730 1.94 -18.76 51.90
CA GLU A 730 2.34 -17.44 52.41
C GLU A 730 2.26 -16.35 51.33
N SER A 731 2.97 -16.56 50.21
CA SER A 731 3.02 -15.62 49.09
C SER A 731 1.65 -15.34 48.48
N GLY A 732 0.79 -16.37 48.49
CA GLY A 732 -0.53 -16.27 47.91
C GLY A 732 -1.41 -15.25 48.63
N VAL A 733 -1.47 -15.33 49.95
CA VAL A 733 -2.29 -14.40 50.76
C VAL A 733 -1.77 -12.97 50.74
N MET A 734 -0.45 -12.80 50.63
CA MET A 734 0.16 -11.47 50.61
C MET A 734 -0.06 -10.71 49.30
N SER A 735 -0.45 -11.40 48.22
CA SER A 735 -0.66 -10.79 46.91
C SER A 735 -1.86 -9.82 46.85
N ASP A 736 -3.00 -10.18 47.47
CA ASP A 736 -4.19 -9.30 47.58
C ASP A 736 -4.93 -9.53 48.92
N PRO A 737 -4.40 -8.98 50.04
CA PRO A 737 -4.98 -9.21 51.36
C PRO A 737 -6.38 -8.62 51.52
N GLN A 738 -6.73 -7.58 50.75
CA GLN A 738 -8.02 -6.90 50.88
C GLN A 738 -9.19 -7.79 50.45
N LYS A 739 -8.98 -8.64 49.44
CA LYS A 739 -9.98 -9.63 48.99
C LYS A 739 -9.94 -10.92 49.79
N ALA A 740 -8.76 -11.39 50.16
CA ALA A 740 -8.60 -12.66 50.85
C ALA A 740 -9.11 -12.62 52.31
N LEU A 741 -8.83 -11.56 53.07
CA LEU A 741 -9.13 -11.48 54.50
C LEU A 741 -10.62 -11.65 54.86
N PRO A 742 -11.58 -11.01 54.17
CA PRO A 742 -13.01 -11.21 54.43
C PRO A 742 -13.44 -12.68 54.31
N ILE A 743 -13.02 -13.35 53.24
CA ILE A 743 -13.37 -14.75 52.96
C ILE A 743 -12.73 -15.69 53.98
N LEU A 744 -11.45 -15.46 54.33
CA LEU A 744 -10.77 -16.24 55.36
C LEU A 744 -11.45 -16.10 56.73
N ARG A 745 -11.91 -14.89 57.10
CA ARG A 745 -12.65 -14.68 58.36
C ARG A 745 -14.00 -15.41 58.36
N GLU A 746 -14.69 -15.43 57.23
CA GLU A 746 -15.94 -16.16 57.10
C GLU A 746 -15.73 -17.67 57.24
N LEU A 747 -14.73 -18.23 56.54
CA LEU A 747 -14.35 -19.65 56.68
C LEU A 747 -13.96 -19.99 58.12
N HIS A 748 -13.14 -19.16 58.78
CA HIS A 748 -12.76 -19.34 60.19
C HIS A 748 -13.97 -19.29 61.12
N SER A 749 -14.93 -18.37 60.86
CA SER A 749 -16.16 -18.24 61.66
C SER A 749 -17.10 -19.45 61.55
N LEU A 750 -16.99 -20.24 60.47
CA LEU A 750 -17.68 -21.53 60.35
C LEU A 750 -17.06 -22.61 61.26
N GLY A 751 -15.87 -22.36 61.83
CA GLY A 751 -15.11 -23.33 62.63
C GLY A 751 -14.13 -24.17 61.81
N ILE A 752 -13.85 -23.78 60.56
CA ILE A 752 -12.86 -24.44 59.69
C ILE A 752 -11.46 -24.01 60.14
N VAL A 753 -10.55 -24.97 60.23
CA VAL A 753 -9.15 -24.71 60.59
C VAL A 753 -8.40 -24.12 59.40
N LEU A 754 -7.67 -23.03 59.60
CA LEU A 754 -6.88 -22.39 58.55
C LEU A 754 -5.38 -22.53 58.85
N ALA A 755 -4.61 -23.00 57.87
CA ALA A 755 -3.18 -23.23 57.98
C ALA A 755 -2.40 -22.45 56.93
N VAL A 756 -1.33 -21.77 57.33
CA VAL A 756 -0.38 -21.12 56.39
C VAL A 756 0.70 -22.12 55.99
N ASP A 757 0.88 -22.31 54.69
CA ASP A 757 1.86 -23.21 54.10
C ASP A 757 3.11 -22.50 53.58
N ASP A 758 4.20 -23.26 53.39
CA ASP A 758 5.52 -22.82 52.92
C ASP A 758 6.14 -21.66 53.74
N PHE A 759 5.85 -21.60 55.05
CA PHE A 759 6.22 -20.45 55.88
C PHE A 759 7.74 -20.29 56.03
N GLY A 760 8.24 -19.08 55.76
CA GLY A 760 9.65 -18.71 55.89
C GLY A 760 10.43 -18.67 54.58
N THR A 761 9.81 -19.05 53.47
CA THR A 761 10.41 -18.97 52.13
C THR A 761 10.18 -17.61 51.44
N GLY A 762 9.28 -16.77 51.99
CA GLY A 762 8.91 -15.46 51.48
C GLY A 762 9.24 -14.27 52.40
N TYR A 763 8.94 -13.05 51.92
CA TYR A 763 9.07 -11.81 52.70
C TYR A 763 7.83 -11.58 53.58
N SER A 764 7.63 -12.40 54.61
CA SER A 764 6.55 -12.16 55.56
C SER A 764 6.77 -10.91 56.39
N SER A 765 5.81 -9.99 56.33
CA SER A 765 5.64 -9.00 57.39
C SER A 765 4.93 -9.71 58.55
N LEU A 766 5.64 -9.97 59.65
CA LEU A 766 5.07 -10.45 60.92
C LEU A 766 3.78 -9.71 61.34
N ALA A 767 3.65 -8.44 60.92
CA ALA A 767 2.47 -7.63 61.15
C ALA A 767 1.21 -8.16 60.45
N TYR A 768 1.35 -8.83 59.30
CA TYR A 768 0.25 -9.43 58.55
C TYR A 768 -0.15 -10.79 59.08
N LEU A 769 0.80 -11.65 59.43
CA LEU A 769 0.50 -12.96 60.03
C LEU A 769 -0.39 -12.82 61.27
N ARG A 770 -0.12 -11.80 62.10
CA ARG A 770 -0.93 -11.47 63.27
C ARG A 770 -2.40 -11.08 62.95
N GLN A 771 -2.69 -10.63 61.73
CA GLN A 771 -4.03 -10.21 61.32
C GLN A 771 -4.82 -11.33 60.64
N LEU A 772 -4.14 -12.39 60.20
CA LEU A 772 -4.77 -13.53 59.54
C LEU A 772 -5.49 -14.41 60.56
N PRO A 773 -6.73 -14.86 60.29
CA PRO A 773 -7.47 -15.76 61.17
C PRO A 773 -6.98 -17.21 60.98
N VAL A 774 -5.68 -17.45 61.21
CA VAL A 774 -5.05 -18.75 61.02
C VAL A 774 -4.85 -19.45 62.36
N ASP A 775 -4.91 -20.77 62.35
CA ASP A 775 -4.77 -21.64 63.52
C ASP A 775 -3.46 -22.43 63.49
N GLN A 776 -2.89 -22.63 62.28
CA GLN A 776 -1.68 -23.41 62.07
C GLN A 776 -0.68 -22.70 61.17
N VAL A 777 0.61 -22.97 61.40
CA VAL A 777 1.72 -22.60 60.52
C VAL A 777 2.51 -23.85 60.18
N LYS A 778 2.75 -24.07 58.88
CA LYS A 778 3.52 -25.18 58.35
C LYS A 778 4.92 -24.69 57.98
N ILE A 779 5.94 -25.31 58.56
CA ILE A 779 7.35 -25.04 58.28
C ILE A 779 7.69 -25.71 56.96
N ASP A 780 8.19 -24.93 56.00
CA ASP A 780 8.58 -25.45 54.69
C ASP A 780 9.64 -26.57 54.81
N LYS A 781 9.47 -27.62 53.99
CA LYS A 781 10.34 -28.80 53.98
C LYS A 781 11.82 -28.47 53.74
N SER A 782 12.15 -27.38 53.04
CA SER A 782 13.55 -27.03 52.76
C SER A 782 14.34 -26.79 54.05
N PHE A 783 13.76 -26.12 55.03
CA PHE A 783 14.39 -25.89 56.34
C PHE A 783 14.44 -27.17 57.18
N VAL A 784 13.38 -28.00 57.12
CA VAL A 784 13.31 -29.25 57.91
C VAL A 784 14.26 -30.34 57.38
N LEU A 785 14.48 -30.38 56.07
CA LEU A 785 15.50 -31.27 55.47
C LEU A 785 16.92 -30.77 55.78
N GLY A 786 17.13 -29.45 55.83
CA GLY A 786 18.44 -28.84 56.05
C GLY A 786 18.92 -28.83 57.51
N MET A 787 18.00 -28.73 58.50
CA MET A 787 18.33 -28.54 59.93
C MET A 787 19.21 -29.63 60.56
N GLY A 788 19.28 -30.82 59.97
CA GLY A 788 20.20 -31.88 60.41
C GLY A 788 21.67 -31.58 60.08
N THR A 789 21.93 -30.72 59.10
CA THR A 789 23.28 -30.44 58.55
C THR A 789 23.67 -28.97 58.54
N ASP A 790 22.71 -28.05 58.52
CA ASP A 790 22.93 -26.60 58.55
C ASP A 790 22.40 -25.96 59.84
N LEU A 791 23.26 -25.16 60.48
CA LEU A 791 22.91 -24.41 61.69
C LEU A 791 21.98 -23.22 61.38
N GLY A 792 22.02 -22.70 60.15
CA GLY A 792 21.12 -21.66 59.67
C GLY A 792 19.67 -22.16 59.64
N ASP A 793 19.44 -23.24 58.90
CA ASP A 793 18.12 -23.89 58.81
C ASP A 793 17.59 -24.32 60.20
N LEU A 794 18.43 -24.90 61.06
CA LEU A 794 18.04 -25.23 62.44
C LEU A 794 17.62 -23.99 63.26
N ALA A 795 18.29 -22.86 63.07
CA ALA A 795 17.92 -21.61 63.74
C ALA A 795 16.58 -21.05 63.22
N VAL A 796 16.32 -21.17 61.91
CA VAL A 796 15.05 -20.78 61.29
C VAL A 796 13.90 -21.62 61.83
N VAL A 797 14.03 -22.96 61.81
CA VAL A 797 13.01 -23.89 62.34
C VAL A 797 12.66 -23.54 63.79
N ARG A 798 13.67 -23.39 64.66
CA ARG A 798 13.47 -23.03 66.08
C ARG A 798 12.72 -21.71 66.24
N SER A 799 13.10 -20.70 65.44
CA SER A 799 12.48 -19.38 65.49
C SER A 799 11.02 -19.42 65.05
N ILE A 800 10.69 -20.25 64.04
CA ILE A 800 9.31 -20.43 63.58
C ILE A 800 8.47 -21.14 64.65
N VAL A 801 9.01 -22.16 65.33
CA VAL A 801 8.33 -22.84 66.44
C VAL A 801 8.01 -21.85 67.57
N GLU A 802 9.01 -21.11 68.05
CA GLU A 802 8.83 -20.12 69.13
C GLU A 802 7.84 -19.01 68.74
N LEU A 803 7.89 -18.54 67.48
CA LEU A 803 6.99 -17.53 66.96
C LEU A 803 5.55 -18.05 66.88
N GLY A 804 5.34 -19.25 66.33
CA GLY A 804 4.02 -19.87 66.21
C GLY A 804 3.35 -19.97 67.58
N HIS A 805 4.06 -20.51 68.57
CA HIS A 805 3.54 -20.61 69.94
C HIS A 805 3.28 -19.26 70.59
N SER A 806 4.13 -18.25 70.34
CA SER A 806 3.93 -16.88 70.83
C SER A 806 2.67 -16.21 70.25
N LEU A 807 2.24 -16.65 69.07
CA LEU A 807 1.00 -16.21 68.41
C LEU A 807 -0.20 -17.13 68.72
N GLY A 808 -0.01 -18.20 69.50
CA GLY A 808 -1.05 -19.17 69.82
C GLY A 808 -1.38 -20.14 68.68
N LEU A 809 -0.48 -20.32 67.72
CA LEU A 809 -0.65 -21.16 66.54
C LEU A 809 -0.06 -22.55 66.79
N THR A 810 -0.65 -23.57 66.16
CA THR A 810 -0.08 -24.92 66.10
C THR A 810 0.99 -24.96 65.03
N VAL A 811 2.16 -25.52 65.33
CA VAL A 811 3.28 -25.59 64.39
C VAL A 811 3.40 -26.99 63.80
N VAL A 812 3.36 -27.07 62.48
CA VAL A 812 3.45 -28.31 61.71
C VAL A 812 4.78 -28.32 60.96
N ALA A 813 5.63 -29.33 61.17
CA ALA A 813 6.86 -29.49 60.40
C ALA A 813 6.63 -30.40 59.20
N GLU A 814 6.91 -29.90 58.00
CA GLU A 814 6.82 -30.68 56.77
C GLU A 814 8.15 -31.31 56.37
N GLY A 815 8.13 -32.38 55.58
CA GLY A 815 9.35 -32.99 55.06
C GLY A 815 10.19 -33.72 56.10
N VAL A 816 9.57 -34.23 57.18
CA VAL A 816 10.29 -35.04 58.17
C VAL A 816 10.63 -36.42 57.57
N GLU A 817 11.89 -36.61 57.18
CA GLU A 817 12.37 -37.84 56.54
C GLU A 817 13.33 -38.67 57.41
N GLU A 818 13.92 -38.08 58.45
CA GLU A 818 14.92 -38.72 59.30
C GLU A 818 14.52 -38.69 60.78
N ASP A 819 14.87 -39.76 61.51
CA ASP A 819 14.66 -39.83 62.96
C ASP A 819 15.32 -38.67 63.71
N VAL A 820 16.51 -38.24 63.27
CA VAL A 820 17.24 -37.11 63.88
C VAL A 820 16.45 -35.80 63.78
N ALA A 821 15.85 -35.52 62.63
CA ALA A 821 15.02 -34.33 62.43
C ALA A 821 13.76 -34.39 63.32
N ARG A 822 13.11 -35.54 63.42
CA ARG A 822 11.97 -35.76 64.33
C ARG A 822 12.36 -35.47 65.79
N ASP A 823 13.47 -36.03 66.26
CA ASP A 823 13.90 -35.91 67.65
C ASP A 823 14.26 -34.44 67.99
N GLN A 824 14.87 -33.73 67.03
CA GLN A 824 15.15 -32.30 67.17
C GLN A 824 13.86 -31.47 67.21
N LEU A 825 12.89 -31.75 66.34
CA LEU A 825 11.58 -31.08 66.33
C LEU A 825 10.81 -31.32 67.64
N GLU A 826 10.82 -32.54 68.16
CA GLU A 826 10.21 -32.89 69.45
C GLU A 826 10.91 -32.14 70.60
N ALA A 827 12.24 -32.07 70.60
CA ALA A 827 13.01 -31.32 71.60
C ALA A 827 12.75 -29.80 71.54
N MET A 828 12.44 -29.26 70.35
CA MET A 828 12.04 -27.87 70.17
C MET A 828 10.58 -27.60 70.53
N GLY A 829 9.79 -28.65 70.82
CA GLY A 829 8.38 -28.54 71.16
C GLY A 829 7.44 -28.37 69.96
N CYS A 830 7.89 -28.72 68.74
CA CYS A 830 7.01 -28.72 67.57
C CYS A 830 5.80 -29.64 67.80
N ASP A 831 4.61 -29.23 67.36
CA ASP A 831 3.36 -29.89 67.72
C ASP A 831 3.06 -31.10 66.84
N VAL A 832 3.23 -30.93 65.53
CA VAL A 832 2.82 -31.89 64.50
C VAL A 832 3.95 -32.11 63.51
N ALA A 833 4.10 -33.33 63.02
CA ALA A 833 5.04 -33.70 61.97
C ALA A 833 4.33 -34.37 60.79
N GLN A 834 4.82 -34.06 59.60
CA GLN A 834 4.45 -34.67 58.34
C GLN A 834 5.71 -34.94 57.50
N GLY A 835 5.79 -36.11 56.88
CA GLY A 835 6.93 -36.44 56.02
C GLY A 835 7.03 -37.93 55.72
N TYR A 836 8.05 -38.29 54.92
CA TYR A 836 8.22 -39.66 54.45
C TYR A 836 8.67 -40.63 55.53
N LEU A 837 9.19 -40.14 56.66
CA LEU A 837 9.45 -40.96 57.84
C LEU A 837 8.15 -41.62 58.36
N ILE A 838 7.02 -40.92 58.26
CA ILE A 838 5.70 -41.39 58.69
C ILE A 838 5.08 -42.24 57.58
N SER A 839 4.84 -41.62 56.42
CA SER A 839 4.38 -42.27 55.21
C SER A 839 4.50 -41.33 54.01
N ARG A 840 4.74 -41.90 52.83
CA ARG A 840 4.47 -41.21 51.56
C ARG A 840 2.95 -41.02 51.38
N PRO A 841 2.49 -40.10 50.51
CA PRO A 841 1.07 -39.96 50.18
C PRO A 841 0.50 -41.27 49.59
N LEU A 842 -0.59 -41.77 50.20
CA LEU A 842 -1.20 -43.06 49.87
C LEU A 842 -2.54 -42.87 49.17
N PRO A 843 -2.90 -43.68 48.16
CA PRO A 843 -4.29 -43.79 47.75
C PRO A 843 -5.14 -44.35 48.89
N GLU A 844 -6.45 -44.14 48.80
CA GLU A 844 -7.44 -44.52 49.82
C GLU A 844 -7.28 -45.94 50.38
N ASP A 845 -7.24 -46.93 49.49
CA ASP A 845 -7.15 -48.35 49.85
C ASP A 845 -5.90 -48.66 50.68
N ARG A 846 -4.78 -48.03 50.32
CA ARG A 846 -3.51 -48.18 51.02
C ARG A 846 -3.45 -47.40 52.32
N LEU A 847 -4.11 -46.25 52.40
CA LEU A 847 -4.22 -45.48 53.62
C LEU A 847 -4.95 -46.28 54.70
N GLU A 848 -6.06 -46.93 54.35
CA GLU A 848 -6.82 -47.74 55.31
C GLU A 848 -6.01 -48.95 55.80
N ALA A 849 -5.35 -49.65 54.88
CA ALA A 849 -4.45 -50.74 55.24
C ALA A 849 -3.28 -50.26 56.11
N TRP A 850 -2.73 -49.08 55.83
CA TRP A 850 -1.67 -48.47 56.61
C TRP A 850 -2.13 -48.10 58.01
N LEU A 851 -3.31 -47.45 58.16
CA LEU A 851 -3.89 -47.12 59.47
C LEU A 851 -4.09 -48.39 60.31
N GLN A 852 -4.62 -49.46 59.72
CA GLN A 852 -4.82 -50.72 60.43
C GLN A 852 -3.51 -51.41 60.85
N ALA A 853 -2.49 -51.40 59.99
CA ALA A 853 -1.25 -52.12 60.22
C ALA A 853 -0.24 -51.35 61.08
N ARG A 854 -0.27 -50.02 61.03
CA ARG A 854 0.74 -49.14 61.66
C ARG A 854 0.24 -48.38 62.88
N THR A 855 -1.01 -48.54 63.29
CA THR A 855 -1.53 -47.83 64.46
C THR A 855 -2.16 -48.75 65.50
N ALA A 856 -2.08 -48.36 66.77
CA ALA A 856 -2.84 -48.93 67.86
C ALA A 856 -4.08 -48.07 68.15
N ARG A 857 -5.22 -48.73 68.40
CA ARG A 857 -6.48 -48.09 68.82
C ARG A 857 -6.53 -47.98 70.34
N SER A 858 -6.79 -46.78 70.85
CA SER A 858 -7.04 -46.52 72.27
C SER A 858 -8.25 -45.61 72.48
N PRO A 859 -9.02 -45.77 73.56
CA PRO A 859 -10.11 -44.86 73.89
C PRO A 859 -9.57 -43.45 74.21
N GLY A 860 -10.08 -42.44 73.50
CA GLY A 860 -9.78 -41.04 73.71
C GLY A 860 -10.58 -40.42 74.86
N ARG A 861 -10.30 -39.14 75.16
CA ARG A 861 -10.93 -38.41 76.28
C ARG A 861 -12.43 -38.18 76.08
N HIS A 862 -12.92 -38.22 74.84
CA HIS A 862 -14.32 -37.97 74.49
C HIS A 862 -15.03 -39.20 73.88
N SER A 863 -14.61 -40.41 74.28
CA SER A 863 -15.16 -41.68 73.77
C SER A 863 -14.88 -41.96 72.28
N GLU A 864 -14.08 -41.12 71.64
CA GLU A 864 -13.55 -41.34 70.29
C GLU A 864 -12.42 -42.37 70.28
N THR A 865 -12.23 -43.05 69.15
CA THR A 865 -11.06 -43.93 68.97
C THR A 865 -9.88 -43.09 68.49
N VAL A 866 -8.79 -43.08 69.27
CA VAL A 866 -7.54 -42.42 68.91
C VAL A 866 -6.58 -43.45 68.32
N LEU A 867 -5.94 -43.11 67.20
CA LEU A 867 -4.94 -43.93 66.54
C LEU A 867 -3.54 -43.43 66.90
N THR A 868 -2.71 -44.30 67.47
CA THR A 868 -1.32 -44.00 67.82
C THR A 868 -0.36 -44.78 66.93
N LEU A 869 0.59 -44.12 66.28
CA LEU A 869 1.56 -44.74 65.38
C LEU A 869 2.48 -45.70 66.15
N LEU A 870 2.60 -46.93 65.64
CA LEU A 870 3.49 -47.97 66.16
C LEU A 870 4.93 -47.72 65.72
N THR A 871 5.87 -47.94 66.64
CA THR A 871 7.33 -47.91 66.38
C THR A 871 7.79 -49.06 65.49
#